data_AF-A0A8H7GK63-F1
#
_entry.id   AF-A0A8H7GK63-F1
#
_cell.length_a   1.000
_cell.length_b   1.000
_cell.length_c   1.000
_cell.angle_alpha   90.00
_cell.angle_beta   90.00
_cell.angle_gamma   90.00
#
_symmetry.space_group_name_H-M   'P 1'
#
loop_
_entity.id
_entity.type
_entity.pdbx_description
1 polymer ?
#
loop_
_entity_poly.entity_id
_entity_poly.type
_entity_poly.pdbx_seq_one_letter_code
_entity_poly.pdbx_strand_id
1 'polypeptide(L)'
;MQKGLPLDFHCCSRLPGEAKVVGLFHLVLPLRRFVTGLIQARSATDNTVVGYVAENTGNNHFGITYDPTAAILFSLSVDPTAAVSSQLDISATTTTYAATWPLMGGIDGVVNDSDDLHTGSDKTTHTDPGSPPASVSNSYPSPEDAESAIWTYTSATQAITSQWVNTDSSLPPTAIEWVPGSNALAITGDSAAFESAFATSQAVVGTPVSEITGDTSLTSSEKRSIRPALVHARRDLADLDEALAHIESVREQMLSKRDALKAYLDTCSGLLSPVGSMPQELLAEIFSYLKHNYYARPAGSSTPIITTSVCDPALNEVVKLSHVCRQWRSAALHTHSLWDNIRVHVQGPMSVECVQAWLVRSGSCPLSVDIQCRTGSTSGTWNDMLDIMLPQSHRWRHATIMLQEGSHLSRIRDRLPLLETLEVQVPTSHSEFIPQSAFEIAPMLRSVRVNGWIHRVGQLPWAQLTSFHASECSVQQSLILLQAMPDIVSFTATVHDLPAESRLYSASSPPLRLAKLEHLDLRAMNSGPIQPRLFGSLDLPSLKTLAFRERYWAFLSAWTPSMIALIQRSSYDLTYLELTLGTMYSQESADDLVRACPRLEHLVLAHNPDHNASWGYTKVMEALTVLPSGATSYVAPRLRALEVDYARGFQLHAFADMIESRWKRGSETYEESPVARMDYISLRCVLHAADFEEALARLKAFEAEGLNLNIHFIDADCR
;
A
#
# COMPACT_ATOMS: atom_id res chain seq x y z
N MET A 1 -18.17 45.07 39.92
CA MET A 1 -18.00 45.05 41.39
C MET A 1 -17.10 43.86 41.71
N GLN A 2 -15.79 44.10 41.85
CA GLN A 2 -15.07 44.23 43.14
C GLN A 2 -15.11 42.90 43.93
N LYS A 3 -14.02 42.21 44.27
CA LYS A 3 -12.62 42.56 44.62
C LYS A 3 -11.75 41.32 44.24
N GLY A 4 -10.52 41.39 43.74
CA GLY A 4 -9.37 42.20 44.16
C GLY A 4 -8.29 41.23 44.66
N LEU A 5 -7.24 41.04 43.87
CA LEU A 5 -5.97 40.39 44.26
C LEU A 5 -5.43 40.95 45.59
N PRO A 6 -4.60 40.18 46.29
CA PRO A 6 -3.22 40.65 46.43
C PRO A 6 -2.20 39.58 46.04
N LEU A 7 -1.48 39.90 44.96
CA LEU A 7 -0.06 39.60 44.82
C LEU A 7 0.68 40.47 45.84
N ASP A 8 1.21 39.87 46.91
CA ASP A 8 2.25 40.51 47.71
C ASP A 8 3.61 39.98 47.25
N PHE A 9 4.22 40.75 46.35
CA PHE A 9 5.64 40.71 46.02
C PHE A 9 6.36 41.80 46.82
N HIS A 10 7.50 41.44 47.42
CA HIS A 10 8.52 42.28 48.07
C HIS A 10 8.12 42.89 49.43
N CYS A 11 8.96 42.91 50.47
CA CYS A 11 10.38 43.27 50.46
C CYS A 11 11.09 42.90 51.77
N CYS A 12 12.31 42.36 51.69
CA CYS A 12 13.49 42.69 52.50
C CYS A 12 14.61 41.73 52.06
N SER A 13 15.78 42.10 51.55
CA SER A 13 16.36 43.35 51.07
C SER A 13 17.73 42.91 50.57
N ARG A 14 18.08 43.24 49.32
CA ARG A 14 19.44 43.09 48.78
C ARG A 14 20.45 43.88 49.61
N LEU A 15 21.66 43.35 49.73
CA LEU A 15 22.92 44.10 49.58
C LEU A 15 23.99 43.14 49.01
N PRO A 16 25.07 43.66 48.39
CA PRO A 16 25.39 43.48 46.98
C PRO A 16 26.68 42.66 46.76
N GLY A 17 26.98 42.41 45.48
CA GLY A 17 27.97 41.44 45.04
C GLY A 17 29.42 41.71 45.43
N GLU A 18 30.16 40.61 45.47
CA GLU A 18 31.53 40.47 44.98
C GLU A 18 31.66 39.04 44.45
N ALA A 19 32.09 38.92 43.20
CA ALA A 19 32.32 37.65 42.53
C ALA A 19 33.38 36.80 43.26
N LYS A 20 33.22 35.47 43.24
CA LYS A 20 34.35 34.52 43.12
C LYS A 20 33.98 33.31 42.25
N VAL A 21 34.37 33.45 40.98
CA VAL A 21 34.99 32.45 40.09
C VAL A 21 34.48 31.00 40.13
N VAL A 22 33.90 30.59 39.00
CA VAL A 22 33.87 29.20 38.52
C VAL A 22 35.31 28.70 38.41
N GLY A 23 35.66 27.69 39.20
CA GLY A 23 36.86 26.90 39.00
C GLY A 23 36.46 25.47 38.68
N LEU A 24 36.24 25.17 37.39
CA LEU A 24 36.28 23.80 36.90
C LEU A 24 37.74 23.33 37.00
N PHE A 25 38.07 22.60 38.06
CA PHE A 25 39.23 21.73 38.05
C PHE A 25 38.76 20.37 37.55
N HIS A 26 38.90 20.14 36.25
CA HIS A 26 38.99 18.77 35.74
C HIS A 26 40.24 18.14 36.34
N LEU A 27 40.09 17.43 37.45
CA LEU A 27 41.08 16.47 37.92
C LEU A 27 40.48 15.09 37.76
N VAL A 28 40.21 14.75 36.49
CA VAL A 28 40.20 13.36 36.08
C VAL A 28 41.64 13.07 35.70
N LEU A 29 42.39 12.44 36.60
CA LEU A 29 43.59 11.71 36.21
C LEU A 29 43.11 10.29 35.88
N PRO A 30 42.75 9.95 34.63
CA PRO A 30 43.08 8.61 34.21
C PRO A 30 44.61 8.59 34.19
N LEU A 31 45.24 7.65 34.91
CA LEU A 31 46.67 7.40 34.74
C LEU A 31 46.86 6.76 33.35
N ARG A 32 46.57 7.52 32.29
CA ARG A 32 46.97 7.20 30.93
C ARG A 32 48.45 7.42 30.88
N ARG A 33 49.19 6.36 30.56
CA ARG A 33 50.61 6.48 30.32
C ARG A 33 50.76 6.98 28.90
N PHE A 34 51.45 8.10 28.74
CA PHE A 34 51.84 8.56 27.41
C PHE A 34 53.14 7.84 27.04
N VAL A 35 53.12 7.14 25.92
CA VAL A 35 54.33 6.68 25.27
C VAL A 35 54.71 7.77 24.28
N THR A 36 55.79 8.49 24.61
CA THR A 36 56.32 9.57 23.78
C THR A 36 57.74 9.22 23.36
N GLY A 37 58.04 9.32 22.07
CA GLY A 37 59.36 8.98 21.54
C GLY A 37 59.43 9.05 20.02
N LEU A 38 60.62 8.78 19.49
CA LEU A 38 60.82 8.62 18.04
C LEU A 38 60.33 7.24 17.61
N ILE A 39 59.64 7.12 16.48
CA ILE A 39 59.28 5.80 15.94
C ILE A 39 60.41 5.33 15.03
N GLN A 40 61.08 4.23 15.40
CA GLN A 40 62.08 3.57 14.59
C GLN A 40 61.42 2.50 13.73
N ALA A 41 61.55 2.64 12.42
CA ALA A 41 61.07 1.70 11.43
C ALA A 41 62.08 0.55 11.28
N ARG A 42 61.60 -0.68 11.42
CA ARG A 42 62.39 -1.91 11.31
C ARG A 42 61.81 -2.80 10.23
N SER A 43 62.67 -3.47 9.48
CA SER A 43 62.27 -4.42 8.44
C SER A 43 61.41 -5.53 9.04
N ALA A 44 60.24 -5.77 8.48
CA ALA A 44 59.30 -6.78 8.98
C ALA A 44 59.82 -8.22 8.79
N THR A 45 60.79 -8.44 7.90
CA THR A 45 61.32 -9.76 7.55
C THR A 45 62.49 -10.20 8.43
N ASP A 46 63.38 -9.28 8.80
CA ASP A 46 64.63 -9.58 9.53
C ASP A 46 64.91 -8.66 10.73
N ASN A 47 63.98 -7.73 11.03
CA ASN A 47 64.03 -6.80 12.16
C ASN A 47 65.22 -5.82 12.14
N THR A 48 65.88 -5.68 11.00
CA THR A 48 66.96 -4.69 10.80
C THR A 48 66.41 -3.27 10.81
N VAL A 49 67.18 -2.31 11.32
CA VAL A 49 66.74 -0.91 11.39
C VAL A 49 66.79 -0.29 9.99
N VAL A 50 65.63 0.16 9.51
CA VAL A 50 65.48 0.86 8.23
C VAL A 50 65.67 2.37 8.41
N GLY A 51 65.24 2.92 9.54
CA GLY A 51 65.46 4.32 9.91
C GLY A 51 64.45 4.82 10.95
N TYR A 52 64.19 6.12 10.98
CA TYR A 52 63.23 6.77 11.88
C TYR A 52 62.13 7.46 11.07
N VAL A 53 60.90 7.45 11.58
CA VAL A 53 59.76 8.12 10.92
C VAL A 53 59.98 9.64 10.97
N ALA A 54 59.92 10.27 9.81
CA ALA A 54 60.18 11.70 9.62
C ALA A 54 59.17 12.34 8.67
N GLU A 55 59.12 13.67 8.70
CA GLU A 55 58.29 14.46 7.79
C GLU A 55 58.97 14.56 6.42
N ASN A 56 58.25 14.17 5.36
CA ASN A 56 58.67 14.43 3.98
C ASN A 56 58.01 15.71 3.48
N THR A 57 58.66 16.85 3.74
CA THR A 57 58.13 18.19 3.42
C THR A 57 57.90 18.44 1.92
N GLY A 58 58.48 17.63 1.03
CA GLY A 58 58.31 17.77 -0.42
C GLY A 58 56.97 17.25 -0.95
N ASN A 59 56.40 16.24 -0.29
CA ASN A 59 55.20 15.53 -0.75
C ASN A 59 54.09 15.47 0.31
N ASN A 60 54.20 16.29 1.37
CA ASN A 60 53.32 16.36 2.54
C ASN A 60 53.20 15.10 3.41
N HIS A 61 53.78 13.96 2.98
CA HIS A 61 53.61 12.67 3.65
C HIS A 61 54.66 12.26 4.69
N PHE A 62 54.41 11.20 5.46
CA PHE A 62 55.42 10.58 6.34
C PHE A 62 56.39 9.70 5.54
N GLY A 63 57.68 9.78 5.87
CA GLY A 63 58.75 8.98 5.26
C GLY A 63 59.73 8.48 6.30
N ILE A 64 60.87 7.96 5.84
CA ILE A 64 61.97 7.49 6.69
C ILE A 64 63.17 8.42 6.54
N THR A 65 63.82 8.73 7.66
CA THR A 65 65.14 9.38 7.73
C THR A 65 66.14 8.49 8.47
N TYR A 66 67.42 8.59 8.10
CA TYR A 66 68.50 7.96 8.85
C TYR A 66 69.06 8.88 9.95
N ASP A 67 68.71 10.17 9.92
CA ASP A 67 69.12 11.16 10.92
C ASP A 67 68.04 11.28 12.02
N PRO A 68 68.29 10.80 13.25
CA PRO A 68 67.31 10.85 14.33
C PRO A 68 66.95 12.28 14.74
N THR A 69 67.76 13.29 14.40
CA THR A 69 67.44 14.71 14.69
C THR A 69 66.40 15.29 13.75
N ALA A 70 66.20 14.67 12.58
CA ALA A 70 65.17 15.01 11.61
C ALA A 70 63.88 14.17 11.79
N ALA A 71 63.84 13.26 12.77
CA ALA A 71 62.70 12.40 13.05
C ALA A 71 61.60 13.13 13.84
N ILE A 72 60.36 12.68 13.69
CA ILE A 72 59.20 13.26 14.38
C ILE A 72 59.06 12.65 15.77
N LEU A 73 58.75 13.48 16.75
CA LEU A 73 58.36 13.05 18.07
C LEU A 73 56.85 12.72 18.10
N PHE A 74 56.54 11.47 18.42
CA PHE A 74 55.17 11.00 18.54
C PHE A 74 54.75 10.83 19.98
N SER A 75 53.45 10.98 20.25
CA SER A 75 52.85 10.67 21.54
C SER A 75 51.56 9.88 21.34
N LEU A 76 51.41 8.79 22.09
CA LEU A 76 50.19 7.99 22.10
C LEU A 76 49.81 7.61 23.53
N SER A 77 48.51 7.54 23.77
CA SER A 77 47.92 7.34 25.10
C SER A 77 47.55 5.87 25.28
N VAL A 78 48.27 5.14 26.15
CA VAL A 78 48.01 3.70 26.39
C VAL A 78 47.41 3.44 27.75
N ASP A 79 46.65 2.34 27.83
CA ASP A 79 46.26 1.75 29.10
C ASP A 79 47.48 1.00 29.70
N PRO A 80 48.00 1.41 30.86
CA PRO A 80 49.18 0.76 31.45
C PRO A 80 48.92 -0.69 31.91
N THR A 81 47.66 -1.14 31.91
CA THR A 81 47.27 -2.49 32.35
C THR A 81 46.97 -3.44 31.19
N ALA A 82 46.86 -2.93 29.97
CA ALA A 82 46.53 -3.73 28.78
C ALA A 82 47.79 -4.29 28.10
N ALA A 83 47.74 -5.57 27.71
CA ALA A 83 48.79 -6.20 26.92
C ALA A 83 48.84 -5.65 25.47
N VAL A 84 47.69 -5.30 24.93
CA VAL A 84 47.51 -4.65 23.63
C VAL A 84 46.51 -3.52 23.80
N SER A 85 46.87 -2.32 23.35
CA SER A 85 45.97 -1.17 23.26
C SER A 85 45.67 -0.94 21.77
N SER A 86 44.40 -1.02 21.38
CA SER A 86 43.95 -0.90 19.98
C SER A 86 43.10 0.35 19.76
N GLN A 87 42.87 0.70 18.50
CA GLN A 87 42.10 1.89 18.06
C GLN A 87 42.63 3.19 18.68
N LEU A 88 43.95 3.36 18.61
CA LEU A 88 44.66 4.48 19.18
C LEU A 88 44.86 5.58 18.15
N ASP A 89 44.84 6.82 18.61
CA ASP A 89 45.42 7.94 17.89
C ASP A 89 46.92 8.07 18.22
N ILE A 90 47.72 8.37 17.20
CA ILE A 90 49.13 8.76 17.35
C ILE A 90 49.26 10.24 17.00
N SER A 91 49.72 11.05 17.96
CA SER A 91 49.95 12.48 17.75
C SER A 91 51.39 12.77 17.32
N ALA A 92 51.56 13.45 16.19
CA ALA A 92 52.83 13.93 15.66
C ALA A 92 53.12 15.35 16.16
N THR A 93 53.97 15.49 17.17
CA THR A 93 54.07 16.74 17.98
C THR A 93 55.07 17.77 17.47
N THR A 94 55.98 17.40 16.57
CA THR A 94 57.09 18.26 16.10
C THR A 94 57.09 18.50 14.59
N THR A 95 55.98 18.26 13.90
CA THR A 95 55.87 18.50 12.45
C THR A 95 55.55 19.96 12.15
N THR A 96 55.89 20.41 10.94
CA THR A 96 55.57 21.78 10.47
C THR A 96 54.07 22.04 10.35
N TYR A 97 53.25 20.99 10.26
CA TYR A 97 51.79 21.05 10.15
C TYR A 97 51.04 20.56 11.40
N ALA A 98 51.73 20.28 12.52
CA ALA A 98 51.12 19.75 13.74
C ALA A 98 50.02 20.65 14.33
N ALA A 99 50.05 21.95 14.04
CA ALA A 99 49.00 22.88 14.45
C ALA A 99 47.67 22.66 13.70
N THR A 100 47.72 22.13 12.48
CA THR A 100 46.55 21.95 11.60
C THR A 100 46.10 20.49 11.57
N TRP A 101 47.04 19.53 11.46
CA TRP A 101 46.75 18.10 11.44
C TRP A 101 47.72 17.35 12.37
N PRO A 102 47.41 17.29 13.68
CA PRO A 102 48.30 16.72 14.68
C PRO A 102 48.32 15.19 14.71
N LEU A 103 47.45 14.50 13.97
CA LEU A 103 47.27 13.05 14.05
C LEU A 103 47.83 12.34 12.81
N MET A 104 48.40 11.17 13.04
CA MET A 104 48.81 10.23 11.99
C MET A 104 47.65 9.27 11.71
N GLY A 105 47.28 9.08 10.43
CA GLY A 105 46.16 8.21 10.04
C GLY A 105 46.25 7.76 8.58
N GLY A 106 45.29 6.95 8.14
CA GLY A 106 45.15 6.52 6.75
C GLY A 106 44.28 7.49 5.97
N ILE A 107 44.74 7.93 4.79
CA ILE A 107 43.93 8.65 3.79
C ILE A 107 43.85 7.73 2.56
N ASP A 108 42.80 7.90 1.78
CA ASP A 108 42.68 7.18 0.53
C ASP A 108 43.78 7.51 -0.51
N GLY A 109 44.22 6.49 -1.24
CA GLY A 109 45.37 6.51 -2.13
C GLY A 109 45.09 6.90 -3.57
N VAL A 110 46.12 7.40 -4.27
CA VAL A 110 46.06 7.86 -5.69
C VAL A 110 45.65 6.78 -6.69
N VAL A 111 45.76 5.50 -6.31
CA VAL A 111 45.43 4.33 -7.14
C VAL A 111 44.16 3.62 -6.67
N ASN A 112 43.40 4.24 -5.74
CA ASN A 112 42.13 3.70 -5.29
C ASN A 112 40.94 4.32 -6.02
N ASP A 113 39.93 3.49 -6.27
CA ASP A 113 38.67 3.85 -6.93
C ASP A 113 37.46 3.61 -5.99
N SER A 114 37.66 3.45 -4.67
CA SER A 114 36.64 3.01 -3.69
C SER A 114 36.75 3.71 -2.32
N ASP A 115 35.63 3.98 -1.64
CA ASP A 115 35.54 4.62 -0.31
C ASP A 115 36.17 3.79 0.85
N ASP A 116 36.73 2.61 0.57
CA ASP A 116 37.46 1.76 1.52
C ASP A 116 38.97 2.05 1.43
N LEU A 117 39.67 2.28 2.54
CA LEU A 117 41.06 2.78 2.52
C LEU A 117 42.07 1.83 1.87
N HIS A 118 42.73 2.30 0.81
CA HIS A 118 43.87 1.60 0.19
C HIS A 118 45.03 2.57 -0.17
N THR A 119 46.28 2.18 0.11
CA THR A 119 47.56 2.81 -0.30
C THR A 119 47.77 4.32 -0.05
N GLY A 120 48.39 4.67 1.09
CA GLY A 120 49.10 5.96 1.25
C GLY A 120 48.59 6.76 2.44
N SER A 121 49.24 6.59 3.60
CA SER A 121 48.89 7.36 4.80
C SER A 121 49.11 8.83 4.56
N ASP A 122 48.21 9.66 5.10
CA ASP A 122 48.63 10.95 5.56
C ASP A 122 47.76 11.64 6.59
N LYS A 123 48.23 12.77 7.13
CA LYS A 123 47.73 13.39 8.37
C LYS A 123 46.24 13.68 8.25
N THR A 124 45.48 13.34 9.28
CA THR A 124 44.03 13.54 9.30
C THR A 124 43.57 14.19 10.60
N THR A 125 42.30 14.58 10.67
CA THR A 125 41.64 14.96 11.90
C THR A 125 40.96 13.73 12.52
N HIS A 126 40.57 13.83 13.79
CA HIS A 126 40.12 12.68 14.57
C HIS A 126 38.89 11.98 13.95
N THR A 127 38.93 10.66 13.87
CA THR A 127 37.77 9.79 13.65
C THR A 127 37.49 8.94 14.89
N ASP A 128 36.22 8.63 15.14
CA ASP A 128 35.82 7.85 16.32
C ASP A 128 36.47 6.46 16.29
N PRO A 129 36.93 5.91 17.44
CA PRO A 129 37.47 4.56 17.51
C PRO A 129 36.54 3.50 16.90
N GLY A 130 37.03 2.77 15.90
CA GLY A 130 36.30 1.69 15.23
C GLY A 130 35.26 2.13 14.20
N SER A 131 35.28 3.40 13.78
CA SER A 131 34.46 3.87 12.66
C SER A 131 35.06 3.47 11.30
N PRO A 132 34.24 3.29 10.25
CA PRO A 132 34.72 3.23 8.87
C PRO A 132 35.30 4.59 8.41
N PRO A 133 35.84 4.69 7.18
CA PRO A 133 36.39 5.95 6.65
C PRO A 133 35.34 7.04 6.67
N ALA A 134 35.78 8.24 7.01
CA ALA A 134 34.91 9.40 7.15
C ALA A 134 35.47 10.62 6.44
N SER A 135 34.57 11.46 5.94
CA SER A 135 34.93 12.72 5.30
C SER A 135 35.39 13.74 6.33
N VAL A 136 36.71 13.77 6.58
CA VAL A 136 37.37 14.61 7.57
C VAL A 136 38.54 15.37 6.93
N SER A 137 38.92 16.51 7.53
CA SER A 137 40.03 17.32 6.99
C SER A 137 41.36 16.58 7.12
N ASN A 138 42.16 16.58 6.05
CA ASN A 138 43.43 15.88 5.97
C ASN A 138 44.47 16.63 5.10
N SER A 139 45.71 16.15 5.06
CA SER A 139 46.83 16.83 4.35
C SER A 139 46.88 16.59 2.84
N TYR A 140 45.92 15.86 2.27
CA TYR A 140 45.87 15.60 0.84
C TYR A 140 45.32 16.82 0.06
N PRO A 141 45.82 17.11 -1.15
CA PRO A 141 45.40 18.30 -1.91
C PRO A 141 43.92 18.30 -2.34
N SER A 142 43.30 17.12 -2.50
CA SER A 142 41.85 16.93 -2.66
C SER A 142 41.24 16.34 -1.39
N PRO A 143 39.99 16.69 -1.01
CA PRO A 143 39.35 16.07 0.15
C PRO A 143 39.00 14.62 -0.14
N GLU A 144 39.72 13.69 0.50
CA GLU A 144 39.40 12.25 0.50
C GLU A 144 38.95 11.80 1.90
N ASP A 145 38.30 10.63 1.99
CA ASP A 145 37.92 10.04 3.27
C ASP A 145 39.15 9.48 4.02
N ALA A 146 39.10 9.48 5.35
CA ALA A 146 40.25 9.12 6.19
C ALA A 146 39.84 8.46 7.52
N GLU A 147 40.80 7.78 8.16
CA GLU A 147 40.69 7.22 9.51
C GLU A 147 41.93 7.56 10.37
N SER A 148 41.74 8.03 11.61
CA SER A 148 42.83 8.40 12.53
C SER A 148 43.10 7.35 13.61
N ALA A 149 42.05 6.75 14.17
CA ALA A 149 42.12 5.84 15.32
C ALA A 149 42.38 4.37 14.89
N ILE A 150 43.35 4.15 14.01
CA ILE A 150 43.66 2.84 13.40
C ILE A 150 44.86 2.13 14.04
N TRP A 151 45.52 2.77 15.01
CA TRP A 151 46.80 2.26 15.53
C TRP A 151 46.62 1.29 16.69
N THR A 152 47.52 0.32 16.77
CA THR A 152 47.60 -0.65 17.85
C THR A 152 49.01 -0.66 18.43
N TYR A 153 49.11 -0.65 19.75
CA TYR A 153 50.36 -0.74 20.49
C TYR A 153 50.39 -2.02 21.34
N THR A 154 51.39 -2.87 21.11
CA THR A 154 51.61 -4.09 21.91
C THR A 154 52.71 -3.84 22.94
N SER A 155 52.37 -3.89 24.23
CA SER A 155 53.29 -3.50 25.30
C SER A 155 54.50 -4.45 25.45
N ALA A 156 54.35 -5.73 25.12
CA ALA A 156 55.41 -6.74 25.21
C ALA A 156 56.50 -6.59 24.13
N THR A 157 56.11 -6.23 22.91
CA THR A 157 57.03 -6.08 21.75
C THR A 157 57.35 -4.63 21.44
N GLN A 158 56.62 -3.70 22.06
CA GLN A 158 56.59 -2.27 21.74
C GLN A 158 56.23 -2.01 20.26
N ALA A 159 55.63 -2.99 19.58
CA ALA A 159 55.28 -2.86 18.17
C ALA A 159 54.07 -1.96 17.99
N ILE A 160 54.18 -1.04 17.03
CA ILE A 160 53.07 -0.24 16.51
C ILE A 160 52.64 -0.86 15.19
N THR A 161 51.38 -1.28 15.12
CA THR A 161 50.73 -1.81 13.92
C THR A 161 49.47 -1.01 13.62
N SER A 162 48.94 -1.13 12.41
CA SER A 162 47.66 -0.57 12.01
C SER A 162 46.57 -1.65 11.98
N GLN A 163 45.31 -1.20 11.98
CA GLN A 163 44.11 -1.97 11.66
C GLN A 163 42.99 -0.96 11.37
N TRP A 164 42.57 -0.82 10.12
CA TRP A 164 41.42 0.04 9.75
C TRP A 164 40.13 -0.78 9.64
N VAL A 165 38.99 -0.09 9.49
CA VAL A 165 37.65 -0.68 9.39
C VAL A 165 37.05 -0.31 8.03
N ASN A 166 36.71 -1.28 7.20
CA ASN A 166 36.05 -0.99 5.92
C ASN A 166 34.60 -0.50 6.13
N THR A 167 33.99 0.09 5.10
CA THR A 167 32.58 0.54 5.12
C THR A 167 31.58 -0.59 5.43
N ASP A 168 31.90 -1.83 5.06
CA ASP A 168 31.15 -3.04 5.41
C ASP A 168 31.43 -3.59 6.82
N SER A 169 32.21 -2.85 7.62
CA SER A 169 32.71 -3.20 8.95
C SER A 169 33.70 -4.37 8.98
N SER A 170 34.24 -4.80 7.84
CA SER A 170 35.30 -5.81 7.81
C SER A 170 36.66 -5.24 8.26
N LEU A 171 37.51 -6.12 8.79
CA LEU A 171 38.85 -5.79 9.31
C LEU A 171 39.90 -6.54 8.47
N PRO A 172 40.36 -5.96 7.36
CA PRO A 172 41.34 -6.64 6.50
C PRO A 172 42.71 -6.76 7.22
N PRO A 173 43.54 -7.75 6.88
CA PRO A 173 44.93 -7.78 7.34
C PRO A 173 45.66 -6.53 6.84
N THR A 174 46.40 -5.82 7.71
CA THR A 174 47.11 -4.60 7.29
C THR A 174 48.62 -4.69 7.53
N ALA A 175 49.40 -4.17 6.60
CA ALA A 175 50.86 -4.04 6.69
C ALA A 175 51.30 -2.59 6.43
N ILE A 176 52.38 -2.16 7.08
CA ILE A 176 53.00 -0.85 6.83
C ILE A 176 54.17 -1.07 5.87
N GLU A 177 54.16 -0.39 4.73
CA GLU A 177 55.14 -0.48 3.66
C GLU A 177 55.90 0.85 3.54
N TRP A 178 57.23 0.78 3.41
CA TRP A 178 58.04 1.94 3.04
C TRP A 178 58.41 1.88 1.56
N VAL A 179 58.17 2.95 0.83
CA VAL A 179 58.50 3.10 -0.59
C VAL A 179 59.72 4.00 -0.72
N PRO A 180 60.94 3.46 -0.98
CA PRO A 180 62.17 4.26 -1.01
C PRO A 180 62.18 5.34 -2.11
N GLY A 181 61.57 5.04 -3.26
CA GLY A 181 61.56 5.93 -4.43
C GLY A 181 60.84 7.26 -4.20
N SER A 182 59.76 7.27 -3.40
CA SER A 182 59.00 8.46 -3.02
C SER A 182 59.26 8.91 -1.58
N ASN A 183 60.05 8.12 -0.83
CA ASN A 183 60.22 8.21 0.62
C ASN A 183 58.89 8.40 1.35
N ALA A 184 57.96 7.48 1.13
CA ALA A 184 56.62 7.50 1.70
C ALA A 184 56.35 6.22 2.51
N LEU A 185 55.63 6.37 3.61
CA LEU A 185 55.03 5.27 4.37
C LEU A 185 53.59 5.08 3.91
N ALA A 186 53.24 3.85 3.57
CA ALA A 186 51.90 3.46 3.17
C ALA A 186 51.39 2.32 4.06
N ILE A 187 50.07 2.19 4.15
CA ILE A 187 49.43 1.04 4.79
C ILE A 187 48.66 0.30 3.68
N THR A 188 48.81 -1.01 3.60
CA THR A 188 48.17 -1.85 2.58
C THR A 188 47.48 -3.05 3.19
N GLY A 189 46.38 -3.47 2.55
CA GLY A 189 45.64 -4.69 2.85
C GLY A 189 46.22 -5.94 2.17
N ASP A 190 47.07 -5.71 1.17
CA ASP A 190 47.72 -6.74 0.36
C ASP A 190 49.14 -6.28 -0.01
N SER A 191 50.14 -6.74 0.74
CA SER A 191 51.55 -6.41 0.49
C SER A 191 52.03 -6.93 -0.87
N ALA A 192 51.53 -8.07 -1.35
CA ALA A 192 51.99 -8.66 -2.61
C ALA A 192 51.49 -7.85 -3.81
N ALA A 193 50.23 -7.42 -3.79
CA ALA A 193 49.69 -6.51 -4.79
C ALA A 193 50.40 -5.14 -4.74
N PHE A 194 50.69 -4.64 -3.53
CA PHE A 194 51.38 -3.38 -3.33
C PHE A 194 52.82 -3.39 -3.89
N GLU A 195 53.60 -4.43 -3.59
CA GLU A 195 54.96 -4.62 -4.11
C GLU A 195 54.97 -4.70 -5.66
N SER A 196 53.93 -5.30 -6.25
CA SER A 196 53.80 -5.38 -7.72
C SER A 196 53.51 -4.01 -8.36
N ALA A 197 52.80 -3.11 -7.66
CA ALA A 197 52.48 -1.77 -8.15
C ALA A 197 53.62 -0.77 -7.90
N PHE A 198 54.32 -0.91 -6.79
CA PHE A 198 55.40 -0.02 -6.35
C PHE A 198 56.69 -0.81 -6.15
N ALA A 199 57.26 -1.28 -7.27
CA ALA A 199 58.53 -2.00 -7.27
C ALA A 199 59.57 -1.26 -6.42
N THR A 200 60.20 -1.97 -5.47
CA THR A 200 61.15 -1.52 -4.41
C THR A 200 60.55 -1.16 -3.04
N SER A 201 59.25 -1.35 -2.77
CA SER A 201 58.71 -1.22 -1.42
C SER A 201 59.27 -2.28 -0.45
N GLN A 202 59.30 -1.97 0.85
CA GLN A 202 59.72 -2.85 1.92
C GLN A 202 58.77 -2.77 3.11
N ALA A 203 58.29 -3.91 3.58
CA ALA A 203 57.45 -3.99 4.78
C ALA A 203 58.24 -3.60 6.04
N VAL A 204 57.67 -2.72 6.86
CA VAL A 204 58.27 -2.19 8.09
C VAL A 204 57.33 -2.27 9.29
N VAL A 205 57.90 -2.36 10.48
CA VAL A 205 57.20 -2.27 11.77
C VAL A 205 57.78 -1.13 12.58
N GLY A 206 56.91 -0.27 13.13
CA GLY A 206 57.30 0.83 13.99
C GLY A 206 57.56 0.39 15.42
N THR A 207 58.69 0.79 16.00
CA THR A 207 59.02 0.59 17.43
C THR A 207 59.46 1.91 18.04
N PRO A 208 58.87 2.38 19.16
CA PRO A 208 59.27 3.63 19.78
C PRO A 208 60.67 3.50 20.41
N VAL A 209 61.51 4.51 20.22
CA VAL A 209 62.85 4.60 20.80
C VAL A 209 62.81 5.50 22.03
N SER A 210 63.13 4.88 23.17
CA SER A 210 63.27 5.41 24.55
C SER A 210 61.98 5.82 25.30
N GLU A 211 61.74 5.12 26.42
CA GLU A 211 60.80 5.50 27.49
C GLU A 211 61.30 6.76 28.23
N ILE A 212 60.53 7.85 28.23
CA ILE A 212 60.67 8.89 29.26
C ILE A 212 59.71 8.53 30.41
N THR A 213 60.21 7.78 31.40
CA THR A 213 59.57 7.66 32.72
C THR A 213 59.84 8.93 33.53
N GLY A 214 58.95 9.92 33.44
CA GLY A 214 58.96 11.10 34.30
C GLY A 214 58.19 10.86 35.60
N ASP A 215 58.87 10.43 36.66
CA ASP A 215 58.33 10.31 38.01
C ASP A 215 58.25 11.71 38.67
N THR A 216 57.05 12.30 38.75
CA THR A 216 56.83 13.64 39.32
C THR A 216 56.52 13.55 40.82
N SER A 217 57.55 13.40 41.65
CA SER A 217 57.36 13.47 43.11
C SER A 217 57.36 14.94 43.63
N LEU A 218 56.20 15.40 44.11
CA LEU A 218 56.01 16.74 44.70
C LEU A 218 56.92 17.00 45.92
N THR A 219 57.44 18.22 46.05
CA THR A 219 58.36 18.60 47.14
C THR A 219 57.64 18.71 48.51
N SER A 220 58.41 18.67 49.61
CA SER A 220 57.87 18.63 50.97
C SER A 220 57.14 19.92 51.41
N SER A 221 57.51 21.06 50.83
CA SER A 221 56.87 22.37 51.07
C SER A 221 55.52 22.47 50.36
N GLU A 222 55.43 21.98 49.12
CA GLU A 222 54.18 21.90 48.35
C GLU A 222 53.18 20.96 49.03
N LYS A 223 53.65 19.78 49.49
CA LYS A 223 52.83 18.84 50.28
C LYS A 223 52.26 19.45 51.57
N ARG A 224 52.97 20.39 52.20
CA ARG A 224 52.51 21.07 53.43
C ARG A 224 51.45 22.13 53.16
N SER A 225 51.54 22.81 52.01
CA SER A 225 50.56 23.82 51.58
C SER A 225 49.25 23.21 51.05
N ILE A 226 49.32 22.05 50.39
CA ILE A 226 48.16 21.39 49.76
C ILE A 226 47.25 20.68 50.79
N ARG A 227 47.81 20.12 51.88
CA ARG A 227 47.06 19.31 52.85
C ARG A 227 45.80 20.00 53.43
N PRO A 228 45.85 21.27 53.89
CA PRO A 228 44.66 21.94 54.43
C PRO A 228 43.59 22.20 53.36
N ALA A 229 44.01 22.60 52.14
CA ALA A 229 43.10 22.82 51.01
C ALA A 229 42.38 21.52 50.61
N LEU A 230 43.07 20.39 50.67
CA LEU A 230 42.51 19.07 50.35
C LEU A 230 41.48 18.60 51.39
N VAL A 231 41.66 18.95 52.67
CA VAL A 231 40.67 18.67 53.72
C VAL A 231 39.41 19.53 53.53
N HIS A 232 39.56 20.79 53.13
CA HIS A 232 38.43 21.67 52.88
C HIS A 232 37.64 21.22 51.65
N ALA A 233 38.31 20.96 50.53
CA ALA A 233 37.69 20.46 49.31
C ALA A 233 36.97 19.11 49.52
N ARG A 234 37.49 18.22 50.39
CA ARG A 234 36.81 16.97 50.76
C ARG A 234 35.52 17.19 51.53
N ARG A 235 35.46 18.21 52.39
CA ARG A 235 34.25 18.54 53.14
C ARG A 235 33.20 19.13 52.21
N ASP A 236 33.59 20.11 51.39
CA ASP A 236 32.67 20.76 50.45
C ASP A 236 32.11 19.75 49.43
N LEU A 237 32.94 18.79 48.99
CA LEU A 237 32.49 17.70 48.12
C LEU A 237 31.44 16.80 48.82
N ALA A 238 31.68 16.43 50.09
CA ALA A 238 30.72 15.63 50.85
C ALA A 238 29.38 16.36 51.07
N ASP A 239 29.43 17.66 51.35
CA ASP A 239 28.21 18.48 51.54
C ASP A 239 27.43 18.62 50.22
N LEU A 240 28.12 18.74 49.08
CA LEU A 240 27.50 18.75 47.74
C LEU A 240 26.91 17.39 47.37
N ASP A 241 27.60 16.28 47.65
CA ASP A 241 27.11 14.93 47.40
C ASP A 241 25.85 14.64 48.23
N GLU A 242 25.79 15.09 49.49
CA GLU A 242 24.59 14.97 50.33
C GLU A 242 23.42 15.81 49.77
N ALA A 243 23.69 17.03 49.31
CA ALA A 243 22.67 17.89 48.70
C ALA A 243 22.14 17.30 47.38
N LEU A 244 23.00 16.72 46.55
CA LEU A 244 22.61 16.03 45.32
C LEU A 244 21.74 14.80 45.62
N ALA A 245 22.16 13.96 46.56
CA ALA A 245 21.38 12.79 46.99
C ALA A 245 19.99 13.19 47.52
N HIS A 246 19.89 14.31 48.26
CA HIS A 246 18.61 14.83 48.72
C HIS A 246 17.71 15.29 47.56
N ILE A 247 18.25 16.06 46.60
CA ILE A 247 17.49 16.54 45.43
C ILE A 247 17.04 15.37 44.56
N GLU A 248 17.88 14.35 44.36
CA GLU A 248 17.54 13.14 43.61
C GLU A 248 16.39 12.39 44.27
N SER A 249 16.43 12.22 45.60
CA SER A 249 15.32 11.61 46.34
C SER A 249 14.02 12.40 46.21
N VAL A 250 14.06 13.74 46.34
CA VAL A 250 12.88 14.59 46.16
C VAL A 250 12.34 14.48 44.72
N ARG A 251 13.22 14.43 43.72
CA ARG A 251 12.85 14.23 42.31
C ARG A 251 12.12 12.90 42.11
N GLU A 252 12.64 11.80 42.65
CA GLU A 252 11.99 10.50 42.57
C GLU A 252 10.61 10.48 43.23
N GLN A 253 10.47 11.09 44.41
CA GLN A 253 9.16 11.22 45.08
C GLN A 253 8.17 12.03 44.23
N MET A 254 8.61 13.12 43.61
CA MET A 254 7.75 13.94 42.75
C MET A 254 7.35 13.20 41.46
N LEU A 255 8.26 12.42 40.87
CA LEU A 255 7.97 11.58 39.71
C LEU A 255 6.95 10.49 40.06
N SER A 256 7.13 9.78 41.18
CA SER A 256 6.17 8.78 41.66
C SER A 256 4.78 9.39 41.89
N LYS A 257 4.71 10.57 42.54
CA LYS A 257 3.45 11.28 42.77
C LYS A 257 2.78 11.72 41.47
N ARG A 258 3.56 12.21 40.50
CA ARG A 258 3.07 12.57 39.15
C ARG A 258 2.47 11.34 38.46
N ASP A 259 3.15 10.21 38.50
CA ASP A 259 2.71 9.00 37.81
C ASP A 259 1.47 8.39 38.47
N ALA A 260 1.37 8.44 39.80
CA ALA A 260 0.16 8.08 40.53
C ALA A 260 -1.04 8.98 40.17
N LEU A 261 -0.84 10.30 40.06
CA LEU A 261 -1.88 11.24 39.66
C LEU A 261 -2.33 11.03 38.20
N LYS A 262 -1.40 10.71 37.29
CA LYS A 262 -1.75 10.36 35.90
C LYS A 262 -2.62 9.11 35.84
N ALA A 263 -2.23 8.03 36.53
CA ALA A 263 -3.02 6.81 36.59
C ALA A 263 -4.43 7.03 37.16
N TYR A 264 -4.56 7.92 38.16
CA TYR A 264 -5.86 8.31 38.71
C TYR A 264 -6.72 9.07 37.68
N LEU A 265 -6.14 10.05 36.97
CA LEU A 265 -6.84 10.80 35.92
C LEU A 265 -7.30 9.92 34.76
N ASP A 266 -6.47 8.98 34.32
CA ASP A 266 -6.83 8.03 33.25
C ASP A 266 -8.00 7.14 33.69
N THR A 267 -8.00 6.71 34.95
CA THR A 267 -9.09 5.92 35.54
C THR A 267 -10.40 6.71 35.59
N CYS A 268 -10.37 7.94 36.12
CA CYS A 268 -11.55 8.81 36.17
C CYS A 268 -12.08 9.15 34.78
N SER A 269 -11.19 9.43 33.81
CA SER A 269 -11.56 9.73 32.43
C SER A 269 -12.21 8.53 31.74
N GLY A 270 -11.70 7.31 31.99
CA GLY A 270 -12.32 6.07 31.51
C GLY A 270 -13.73 5.85 32.09
N LEU A 271 -13.92 6.13 33.39
CA LEU A 271 -15.22 6.01 34.07
C LEU A 271 -16.25 7.06 33.63
N LEU A 272 -15.78 8.27 33.29
CA LEU A 272 -16.62 9.38 32.82
C LEU A 272 -16.84 9.38 31.31
N SER A 273 -16.21 8.46 30.57
CA SER A 273 -16.41 8.34 29.13
C SER A 273 -17.87 7.94 28.80
N PRO A 274 -18.56 8.66 27.89
CA PRO A 274 -19.90 8.29 27.44
C PRO A 274 -19.99 6.85 26.90
N VAL A 275 -18.89 6.34 26.33
CA VAL A 275 -18.81 4.97 25.80
C VAL A 275 -18.79 3.92 26.92
N GLY A 276 -18.23 4.25 28.09
CA GLY A 276 -18.17 3.35 29.25
C GLY A 276 -19.50 3.19 29.98
N SER A 277 -20.43 4.13 29.80
CA SER A 277 -21.78 4.11 30.41
C SER A 277 -22.88 3.64 29.45
N MET A 278 -22.52 3.32 28.19
CA MET A 278 -23.48 2.93 27.17
C MET A 278 -24.03 1.51 27.42
N PRO A 279 -25.36 1.30 27.34
CA PRO A 279 -25.96 -0.02 27.37
C PRO A 279 -25.40 -0.94 26.27
N GLN A 280 -25.38 -2.24 26.55
CA GLN A 280 -24.83 -3.24 25.63
C GLN A 280 -25.60 -3.29 24.31
N GLU A 281 -26.90 -2.98 24.34
CA GLU A 281 -27.81 -2.96 23.19
C GLU A 281 -27.43 -1.84 22.21
N LEU A 282 -27.10 -0.65 22.73
CA LEU A 282 -26.68 0.48 21.89
C LEU A 282 -25.28 0.25 21.29
N LEU A 283 -24.37 -0.36 22.06
CA LEU A 283 -23.07 -0.79 21.51
C LEU A 283 -23.27 -1.83 20.40
N ALA A 284 -24.18 -2.80 20.59
CA ALA A 284 -24.50 -3.81 19.58
C ALA A 284 -25.11 -3.18 18.31
N GLU A 285 -25.99 -2.20 18.46
CA GLU A 285 -26.58 -1.43 17.35
C GLU A 285 -25.50 -0.65 16.60
N ILE A 286 -24.61 0.06 17.31
CA ILE A 286 -23.47 0.77 16.70
C ILE A 286 -22.57 -0.20 15.94
N PHE A 287 -22.22 -1.34 16.55
CA PHE A 287 -21.39 -2.35 15.90
C PHE A 287 -22.06 -2.94 14.66
N SER A 288 -23.40 -2.96 14.59
CA SER A 288 -24.13 -3.46 13.44
C SER A 288 -23.92 -2.63 12.18
N TYR A 289 -23.61 -1.33 12.30
CA TYR A 289 -23.26 -0.47 11.16
C TYR A 289 -21.91 -0.81 10.52
N LEU A 290 -21.05 -1.56 11.22
CA LEU A 290 -19.79 -2.08 10.66
C LEU A 290 -20.02 -3.34 9.82
N LYS A 291 -21.22 -3.91 9.85
CA LYS A 291 -21.60 -4.98 8.92
C LYS A 291 -21.69 -4.41 7.51
N HIS A 292 -20.73 -4.78 6.68
CA HIS A 292 -20.83 -4.52 5.25
C HIS A 292 -21.87 -5.47 4.63
N ASN A 293 -22.92 -4.92 4.00
CA ASN A 293 -23.88 -5.71 3.23
C ASN A 293 -23.35 -5.95 1.82
N TYR A 294 -22.53 -7.00 1.67
CA TYR A 294 -21.86 -7.29 0.41
C TYR A 294 -22.78 -7.76 -0.72
N TYR A 295 -24.01 -8.19 -0.41
CA TYR A 295 -24.99 -8.59 -1.43
C TYR A 295 -25.83 -7.41 -1.94
N ALA A 296 -25.71 -6.22 -1.34
CA ALA A 296 -26.39 -5.00 -1.75
C ALA A 296 -25.57 -4.15 -2.75
N ARG A 297 -24.67 -4.76 -3.53
CA ARG A 297 -23.82 -4.02 -4.48
C ARG A 297 -24.64 -3.52 -5.68
N PRO A 298 -24.70 -2.20 -5.95
CA PRO A 298 -25.17 -1.68 -7.23
C PRO A 298 -24.17 -2.04 -8.33
N ALA A 299 -24.67 -2.40 -9.51
CA ALA A 299 -23.82 -2.57 -10.68
C ALA A 299 -23.08 -1.24 -10.98
N GLY A 300 -21.74 -1.24 -10.95
CA GLY A 300 -20.92 -0.09 -11.37
C GLY A 300 -20.05 0.58 -10.30
N SER A 301 -20.12 0.23 -9.00
CA SER A 301 -19.19 0.83 -8.02
C SER A 301 -17.80 0.17 -8.06
N SER A 302 -16.78 0.99 -8.32
CA SER A 302 -15.34 0.66 -8.31
C SER A 302 -14.67 0.96 -6.96
N THR A 303 -15.45 1.18 -5.89
CA THR A 303 -14.88 1.28 -4.55
C THR A 303 -14.31 -0.08 -4.11
N PRO A 304 -13.06 -0.14 -3.63
CA PRO A 304 -12.48 -1.38 -3.15
C PRO A 304 -13.30 -1.88 -1.97
N ILE A 305 -13.86 -3.07 -2.11
CA ILE A 305 -14.54 -3.80 -1.04
C ILE A 305 -13.49 -4.01 0.05
N ILE A 306 -13.72 -3.48 1.26
CA ILE A 306 -12.93 -3.88 2.44
C ILE A 306 -13.22 -5.37 2.64
N THR A 307 -12.33 -6.22 2.15
CA THR A 307 -12.45 -7.67 2.21
C THR A 307 -12.10 -8.14 3.62
N THR A 308 -13.09 -8.23 4.49
CA THR A 308 -12.95 -8.93 5.76
C THR A 308 -12.94 -10.44 5.47
N SER A 309 -11.74 -10.99 5.33
CA SER A 309 -11.53 -12.44 5.46
C SER A 309 -11.62 -12.81 6.94
N VAL A 310 -12.24 -13.95 7.28
CA VAL A 310 -12.23 -14.48 8.67
C VAL A 310 -10.80 -14.63 9.20
N CYS A 311 -9.84 -14.81 8.30
CA CYS A 311 -8.46 -15.12 8.60
C CYS A 311 -7.48 -13.96 8.37
N ASP A 312 -7.97 -12.73 8.13
CA ASP A 312 -7.12 -11.54 8.12
C ASP A 312 -7.44 -10.65 9.34
N PRO A 313 -6.72 -10.83 10.46
CA PRO A 313 -6.94 -10.06 11.68
C PRO A 313 -6.67 -8.56 11.47
N ALA A 314 -5.80 -8.20 10.53
CA ALA A 314 -5.46 -6.80 10.23
C ALA A 314 -6.61 -6.09 9.50
N LEU A 315 -7.42 -6.84 8.75
CA LEU A 315 -8.59 -6.31 8.03
C LEU A 315 -9.93 -6.53 8.75
N ASN A 316 -10.00 -7.38 9.79
CA ASN A 316 -11.26 -7.73 10.44
C ASN A 316 -11.70 -6.74 11.54
N GLU A 317 -12.58 -5.80 11.17
CA GLU A 317 -13.10 -4.76 12.08
C GLU A 317 -13.85 -5.34 13.29
N VAL A 318 -14.62 -6.42 13.12
CA VAL A 318 -15.39 -7.05 14.22
C VAL A 318 -14.44 -7.65 15.28
N VAL A 319 -13.35 -8.28 14.84
CA VAL A 319 -12.32 -8.78 15.77
C VAL A 319 -11.68 -7.61 16.51
N LYS A 320 -11.32 -6.51 15.84
CA LYS A 320 -10.74 -5.31 16.49
C LYS A 320 -11.64 -4.77 17.61
N LEU A 321 -12.96 -4.70 17.40
CA LEU A 321 -13.92 -4.27 18.43
C LEU A 321 -13.81 -5.12 19.70
N SER A 322 -13.64 -6.44 19.55
CA SER A 322 -13.52 -7.36 20.68
C SER A 322 -12.21 -7.22 21.48
N HIS A 323 -11.26 -6.42 20.99
CA HIS A 323 -9.96 -6.18 21.62
C HIS A 323 -9.82 -4.78 22.26
N VAL A 324 -10.82 -3.90 22.16
CA VAL A 324 -10.76 -2.53 22.71
C VAL A 324 -10.82 -2.53 24.24
N CYS A 325 -11.91 -3.04 24.84
CA CYS A 325 -12.08 -3.11 26.29
C CYS A 325 -12.97 -4.29 26.68
N ARG A 326 -13.10 -4.59 27.99
CA ARG A 326 -13.92 -5.71 28.48
C ARG A 326 -15.40 -5.58 28.10
N GLN A 327 -15.96 -4.37 28.15
CA GLN A 327 -17.36 -4.12 27.80
C GLN A 327 -17.61 -4.35 26.30
N TRP A 328 -16.74 -3.81 25.45
CA TRP A 328 -16.82 -4.00 23.99
C TRP A 328 -16.62 -5.46 23.60
N ARG A 329 -15.69 -6.17 24.25
CA ARG A 329 -15.53 -7.61 24.08
C ARG A 329 -16.82 -8.36 24.42
N SER A 330 -17.44 -8.04 25.55
CA SER A 330 -18.70 -8.66 25.95
C SER A 330 -19.82 -8.36 24.95
N ALA A 331 -19.98 -7.09 24.55
CA ALA A 331 -20.98 -6.66 23.59
C ALA A 331 -20.79 -7.34 22.22
N ALA A 332 -19.56 -7.36 21.70
CA ALA A 332 -19.25 -7.97 20.41
C ALA A 332 -19.49 -9.49 20.42
N LEU A 333 -19.05 -10.22 21.46
CA LEU A 333 -19.18 -11.67 21.52
C LEU A 333 -20.63 -12.15 21.73
N HIS A 334 -21.47 -11.39 22.44
CA HIS A 334 -22.88 -11.74 22.66
C HIS A 334 -23.81 -11.26 21.54
N THR A 335 -23.33 -10.43 20.63
CA THR A 335 -24.12 -10.00 19.47
C THR A 335 -23.88 -10.96 18.32
N HIS A 336 -24.58 -12.10 18.34
CA HIS A 336 -24.41 -13.19 17.38
C HIS A 336 -24.47 -12.76 15.91
N SER A 337 -25.31 -11.78 15.61
CA SER A 337 -25.46 -11.27 14.26
C SER A 337 -24.17 -10.60 13.74
N LEU A 338 -23.27 -10.09 14.58
CA LEU A 338 -21.97 -9.57 14.11
C LEU A 338 -21.08 -10.64 13.46
N TRP A 339 -21.38 -11.92 13.71
CA TRP A 339 -20.60 -13.07 13.27
C TRP A 339 -21.34 -13.89 12.20
N ASP A 340 -22.44 -13.39 11.65
CA ASP A 340 -23.30 -14.09 10.68
C ASP A 340 -22.72 -14.14 9.25
N ASN A 341 -21.71 -13.31 8.96
CA ASN A 341 -21.01 -13.28 7.67
C ASN A 341 -19.65 -14.00 7.77
N ILE A 342 -19.53 -15.16 7.11
CA ILE A 342 -18.37 -16.03 7.20
C ILE A 342 -17.71 -16.13 5.82
N ARG A 343 -16.55 -15.48 5.70
CA ARG A 343 -15.71 -15.52 4.51
C ARG A 343 -14.48 -16.38 4.70
N VAL A 344 -14.37 -17.41 3.88
CA VAL A 344 -13.26 -18.34 3.90
C VAL A 344 -12.57 -18.31 2.54
N HIS A 345 -11.33 -17.80 2.53
CA HIS A 345 -10.45 -17.88 1.37
C HIS A 345 -9.32 -18.86 1.70
N VAL A 346 -9.35 -20.05 1.11
CA VAL A 346 -8.33 -21.08 1.36
C VAL A 346 -7.02 -20.68 0.68
N GLN A 347 -6.09 -20.15 1.49
CA GLN A 347 -4.71 -19.80 1.14
C GLN A 347 -3.76 -20.28 2.25
N GLY A 348 -2.94 -21.30 1.98
CA GLY A 348 -1.98 -21.82 2.96
C GLY A 348 -2.61 -22.60 4.14
N PRO A 349 -1.83 -22.90 5.20
CA PRO A 349 -2.33 -23.59 6.39
C PRO A 349 -3.32 -22.68 7.11
N MET A 350 -4.60 -22.90 6.84
CA MET A 350 -5.68 -22.18 7.46
C MET A 350 -5.91 -22.67 8.87
N SER A 351 -6.14 -21.75 9.81
CA SER A 351 -6.68 -22.12 11.12
C SER A 351 -8.18 -22.43 10.97
N VAL A 352 -8.48 -23.72 10.80
CA VAL A 352 -9.82 -24.31 10.95
C VAL A 352 -10.51 -23.82 12.23
N GLU A 353 -9.73 -23.59 13.28
CA GLU A 353 -10.18 -23.10 14.58
C GLU A 353 -10.82 -21.71 14.50
N CYS A 354 -10.34 -20.83 13.62
CA CYS A 354 -10.95 -19.51 13.40
C CYS A 354 -12.37 -19.63 12.86
N VAL A 355 -12.59 -20.48 11.86
CA VAL A 355 -13.92 -20.68 11.27
C VAL A 355 -14.87 -21.34 12.27
N GLN A 356 -14.39 -22.31 13.05
CA GLN A 356 -15.17 -22.91 14.13
C GLN A 356 -15.56 -21.87 15.19
N ALA A 357 -14.63 -21.01 15.61
CA ALA A 357 -14.92 -19.95 16.57
C ALA A 357 -15.97 -18.95 16.03
N TRP A 358 -15.89 -18.59 14.74
CA TRP A 358 -16.91 -17.76 14.08
C TRP A 358 -18.28 -18.43 14.05
N LEU A 359 -18.34 -19.71 13.68
CA LEU A 359 -19.58 -20.49 13.68
C LEU A 359 -20.22 -20.56 15.07
N VAL A 360 -19.43 -20.80 16.11
CA VAL A 360 -19.92 -20.79 17.50
C VAL A 360 -20.46 -19.42 17.88
N ARG A 361 -19.73 -18.34 17.56
CA ARG A 361 -20.15 -16.96 17.89
C ARG A 361 -21.39 -16.52 17.12
N SER A 362 -21.61 -17.03 15.92
CA SER A 362 -22.81 -16.74 15.10
C SER A 362 -24.11 -17.31 15.68
N GLY A 363 -24.03 -18.19 16.69
CA GLY A 363 -25.19 -18.75 17.38
C GLY A 363 -26.13 -19.48 16.41
N SER A 364 -27.40 -19.07 16.38
CA SER A 364 -28.43 -19.60 15.47
C SER A 364 -28.80 -18.62 14.35
N CYS A 365 -28.04 -17.54 14.16
CA CYS A 365 -28.35 -16.54 13.13
C CYS A 365 -28.30 -17.16 11.73
N PRO A 366 -29.16 -16.70 10.79
CA PRO A 366 -29.02 -17.04 9.38
C PRO A 366 -27.65 -16.57 8.87
N LEU A 367 -26.97 -17.43 8.14
CA LEU A 367 -25.58 -17.21 7.73
C LEU A 367 -25.48 -16.69 6.28
N SER A 368 -24.53 -15.79 6.09
CA SER A 368 -23.99 -15.41 4.79
C SER A 368 -22.61 -16.02 4.63
N VAL A 369 -22.45 -16.98 3.73
CA VAL A 369 -21.20 -17.72 3.57
C VAL A 369 -20.55 -17.40 2.22
N ASP A 370 -19.23 -17.24 2.22
CA ASP A 370 -18.41 -17.09 1.02
C ASP A 370 -17.21 -18.03 1.14
N ILE A 371 -17.23 -19.12 0.37
CA ILE A 371 -16.26 -20.22 0.46
C ILE A 371 -15.50 -20.28 -0.87
N GLN A 372 -14.28 -19.75 -0.86
CA GLN A 372 -13.41 -19.65 -2.03
C GLN A 372 -12.08 -20.34 -1.80
N CYS A 373 -11.47 -20.78 -2.90
CA CYS A 373 -10.19 -21.48 -2.91
C CYS A 373 -9.27 -20.82 -3.94
N ARG A 374 -8.03 -20.45 -3.58
CA ARG A 374 -7.08 -19.99 -4.60
C ARG A 374 -6.32 -21.17 -5.18
N THR A 375 -6.01 -21.08 -6.47
CA THR A 375 -5.21 -22.06 -7.21
C THR A 375 -3.90 -22.36 -6.47
N GLY A 376 -3.65 -23.63 -6.10
CA GLY A 376 -2.44 -24.07 -5.41
C GLY A 376 -2.64 -24.61 -3.99
N SER A 377 -3.84 -24.56 -3.40
CA SER A 377 -4.14 -25.20 -2.12
C SER A 377 -4.12 -26.73 -2.21
N THR A 378 -3.69 -27.43 -1.15
CA THR A 378 -3.85 -28.88 -1.05
C THR A 378 -5.32 -29.26 -0.94
N SER A 379 -5.74 -30.31 -1.64
CA SER A 379 -7.13 -30.82 -1.62
C SER A 379 -7.65 -31.15 -0.21
N GLY A 380 -6.76 -31.49 0.73
CA GLY A 380 -7.10 -31.74 2.14
C GLY A 380 -7.73 -30.52 2.82
N THR A 381 -7.06 -29.37 2.80
CA THR A 381 -7.52 -28.15 3.49
C THR A 381 -8.89 -27.67 3.00
N TRP A 382 -9.17 -27.85 1.69
CA TRP A 382 -10.47 -27.54 1.11
C TRP A 382 -11.57 -28.47 1.64
N ASN A 383 -11.30 -29.78 1.70
CA ASN A 383 -12.25 -30.75 2.22
C ASN A 383 -12.50 -30.56 3.73
N ASP A 384 -11.46 -30.29 4.52
CA ASP A 384 -11.60 -29.99 5.95
C ASP A 384 -12.51 -28.77 6.19
N MET A 385 -12.39 -27.76 5.33
CA MET A 385 -13.26 -26.59 5.38
C MET A 385 -14.72 -26.92 5.05
N LEU A 386 -14.95 -27.69 3.99
CA LEU A 386 -16.29 -28.15 3.62
C LEU A 386 -16.91 -29.01 4.72
N ASP A 387 -16.13 -29.87 5.39
CA ASP A 387 -16.60 -30.70 6.50
C ASP A 387 -17.10 -29.89 7.70
N ILE A 388 -16.61 -28.65 7.88
CA ILE A 388 -17.06 -27.73 8.93
C ILE A 388 -18.26 -26.89 8.48
N MET A 389 -18.22 -26.39 7.23
CA MET A 389 -19.20 -25.42 6.75
C MET A 389 -20.50 -26.08 6.26
N LEU A 390 -20.43 -27.19 5.53
CA LEU A 390 -21.61 -27.84 4.94
C LEU A 390 -22.64 -28.34 5.98
N PRO A 391 -22.26 -28.85 7.17
CA PRO A 391 -23.23 -29.18 8.22
C PRO A 391 -24.10 -27.99 8.68
N GLN A 392 -23.62 -26.76 8.50
CA GLN A 392 -24.31 -25.53 8.88
C GLN A 392 -25.23 -24.99 7.78
N SER A 393 -25.36 -25.70 6.65
CA SER A 393 -26.17 -25.32 5.48
C SER A 393 -27.63 -24.98 5.80
N HIS A 394 -28.21 -25.59 6.83
CA HIS A 394 -29.59 -25.32 7.25
C HIS A 394 -29.84 -23.86 7.67
N ARG A 395 -28.77 -23.13 8.02
CA ARG A 395 -28.81 -21.71 8.39
C ARG A 395 -28.46 -20.79 7.24
N TRP A 396 -27.98 -21.30 6.11
CA TRP A 396 -27.51 -20.45 5.02
C TRP A 396 -28.65 -19.69 4.40
N ARG A 397 -28.52 -18.37 4.37
CA ARG A 397 -29.41 -17.44 3.69
C ARG A 397 -28.81 -16.96 2.37
N HIS A 398 -27.51 -16.67 2.39
CA HIS A 398 -26.74 -16.29 1.23
C HIS A 398 -25.49 -17.16 1.15
N ALA A 399 -25.20 -17.73 -0.02
CA ALA A 399 -24.03 -18.58 -0.20
C ALA A 399 -23.28 -18.25 -1.49
N THR A 400 -21.99 -18.03 -1.39
CA THR A 400 -21.04 -18.00 -2.52
C THR A 400 -20.10 -19.18 -2.37
N ILE A 401 -20.03 -20.04 -3.39
CA ILE A 401 -19.22 -21.26 -3.33
C ILE A 401 -18.45 -21.43 -4.62
N MET A 402 -17.14 -21.62 -4.50
CA MET A 402 -16.30 -22.05 -5.61
C MET A 402 -16.36 -23.57 -5.76
N LEU A 403 -16.71 -24.05 -6.96
CA LEU A 403 -16.64 -25.47 -7.29
C LEU A 403 -15.19 -25.87 -7.55
N GLN A 404 -14.74 -26.97 -6.94
CA GLN A 404 -13.43 -27.59 -7.21
C GLN A 404 -13.63 -29.04 -7.60
N GLU A 405 -12.69 -29.61 -8.36
CA GLU A 405 -12.68 -31.04 -8.68
C GLU A 405 -12.71 -31.86 -7.37
N GLY A 406 -13.61 -32.85 -7.29
CA GLY A 406 -13.78 -33.68 -6.08
C GLY A 406 -14.56 -33.04 -4.92
N SER A 407 -15.10 -31.82 -5.07
CA SER A 407 -15.94 -31.21 -4.03
C SER A 407 -17.25 -31.99 -3.86
N HIS A 408 -17.47 -32.69 -2.75
CA HIS A 408 -18.71 -33.44 -2.54
C HIS A 408 -19.80 -32.59 -1.86
N LEU A 409 -20.44 -31.69 -2.62
CA LEU A 409 -21.50 -30.82 -2.07
C LEU A 409 -22.84 -31.53 -1.87
N SER A 410 -23.02 -32.78 -2.32
CA SER A 410 -24.29 -33.52 -2.21
C SER A 410 -24.84 -33.64 -0.78
N ARG A 411 -23.99 -33.45 0.25
CA ARG A 411 -24.38 -33.48 1.66
C ARG A 411 -25.33 -32.35 2.09
N ILE A 412 -25.39 -31.24 1.33
CA ILE A 412 -26.30 -30.12 1.62
C ILE A 412 -27.66 -30.27 0.93
N ARG A 413 -27.83 -31.30 0.08
CA ARG A 413 -29.13 -31.60 -0.52
C ARG A 413 -30.16 -31.74 0.61
N ASP A 414 -31.32 -31.12 0.43
CA ASP A 414 -32.42 -31.06 1.43
C ASP A 414 -32.12 -30.27 2.72
N ARG A 415 -30.96 -29.59 2.80
CA ARG A 415 -30.55 -28.83 4.00
C ARG A 415 -30.42 -27.33 3.74
N LEU A 416 -31.17 -26.80 2.78
CA LEU A 416 -31.12 -25.39 2.40
C LEU A 416 -32.49 -24.68 2.58
N PRO A 417 -33.13 -24.74 3.76
CA PRO A 417 -34.48 -24.22 3.96
C PRO A 417 -34.57 -22.69 3.94
N LEU A 418 -33.47 -21.98 4.23
CA LEU A 418 -33.42 -20.51 4.30
C LEU A 418 -32.67 -19.87 3.13
N LEU A 419 -32.11 -20.66 2.20
CA LEU A 419 -31.23 -20.14 1.15
C LEU A 419 -32.03 -19.28 0.18
N GLU A 420 -31.77 -17.97 0.15
CA GLU A 420 -32.42 -16.98 -0.71
C GLU A 420 -31.57 -16.63 -1.94
N THR A 421 -30.25 -16.58 -1.77
CA THR A 421 -29.32 -16.25 -2.86
C THR A 421 -28.15 -17.22 -2.95
N LEU A 422 -27.83 -17.67 -4.16
CA LEU A 422 -26.71 -18.56 -4.43
C LEU A 422 -25.79 -17.96 -5.50
N GLU A 423 -24.50 -17.94 -5.25
CA GLU A 423 -23.46 -17.65 -6.22
C GLU A 423 -22.51 -18.83 -6.36
N VAL A 424 -22.30 -19.30 -7.58
CA VAL A 424 -21.45 -20.45 -7.90
C VAL A 424 -20.30 -20.00 -8.78
N GLN A 425 -19.07 -20.13 -8.31
CA GLN A 425 -17.87 -19.89 -9.11
C GLN A 425 -17.39 -21.20 -9.72
N VAL A 426 -17.37 -21.26 -11.05
CA VAL A 426 -17.00 -22.46 -11.80
C VAL A 426 -15.63 -22.25 -12.45
N PRO A 427 -14.62 -23.09 -12.16
CA PRO A 427 -13.30 -23.00 -12.79
C PRO A 427 -13.37 -23.14 -14.31
N THR A 428 -12.45 -22.49 -15.01
CA THR A 428 -12.37 -22.48 -16.48
C THR A 428 -11.74 -23.74 -17.08
N SER A 429 -11.13 -24.62 -16.28
CA SER A 429 -10.44 -25.84 -16.77
C SER A 429 -11.41 -26.86 -17.39
N HIS A 430 -10.93 -27.60 -18.40
CA HIS A 430 -11.72 -28.43 -19.34
C HIS A 430 -12.13 -29.83 -18.84
N SER A 431 -12.07 -30.11 -17.54
CA SER A 431 -12.52 -31.40 -17.00
C SER A 431 -14.04 -31.48 -16.93
N GLU A 432 -14.58 -32.67 -17.22
CA GLU A 432 -16.01 -33.01 -17.20
C GLU A 432 -16.58 -32.83 -15.78
N PHE A 433 -17.04 -31.61 -15.45
CA PHE A 433 -17.76 -31.39 -14.21
C PHE A 433 -19.13 -32.09 -14.28
N ILE A 434 -19.31 -33.09 -13.42
CA ILE A 434 -20.60 -33.77 -13.21
C ILE A 434 -21.58 -32.76 -12.59
N PRO A 435 -22.83 -32.65 -13.10
CA PRO A 435 -23.82 -31.76 -12.50
C PRO A 435 -24.13 -32.21 -11.07
N GLN A 436 -23.85 -31.35 -10.08
CA GLN A 436 -24.18 -31.62 -8.68
C GLN A 436 -25.58 -31.09 -8.35
N SER A 437 -26.53 -31.98 -8.03
CA SER A 437 -27.89 -31.62 -7.56
C SER A 437 -27.94 -31.16 -6.09
N ALA A 438 -26.82 -30.66 -5.56
CA ALA A 438 -26.70 -30.23 -4.17
C ALA A 438 -27.70 -29.12 -3.79
N PHE A 439 -28.00 -28.25 -4.76
CA PHE A 439 -28.87 -27.09 -4.60
C PHE A 439 -30.28 -27.29 -5.19
N GLU A 440 -30.62 -28.52 -5.59
CA GLU A 440 -31.92 -28.85 -6.20
C GLU A 440 -33.10 -28.52 -5.27
N ILE A 441 -32.92 -28.75 -3.96
CA ILE A 441 -33.96 -28.61 -2.95
C ILE A 441 -33.61 -27.45 -2.03
N ALA A 442 -33.98 -26.24 -2.47
CA ALA A 442 -33.79 -24.97 -1.77
C ALA A 442 -35.06 -24.10 -1.92
N PRO A 443 -36.10 -24.29 -1.11
CA PRO A 443 -37.45 -23.74 -1.35
C PRO A 443 -37.54 -22.21 -1.29
N MET A 444 -36.60 -21.54 -0.62
CA MET A 444 -36.55 -20.07 -0.51
C MET A 444 -35.63 -19.42 -1.56
N LEU A 445 -35.00 -20.20 -2.45
CA LEU A 445 -34.04 -19.66 -3.42
C LEU A 445 -34.75 -18.78 -4.45
N ARG A 446 -34.31 -17.53 -4.59
CA ARG A 446 -34.87 -16.54 -5.51
C ARG A 446 -33.85 -15.94 -6.48
N SER A 447 -32.59 -15.84 -6.05
CA SER A 447 -31.52 -15.24 -6.86
C SER A 447 -30.37 -16.21 -7.05
N VAL A 448 -29.96 -16.43 -8.30
CA VAL A 448 -28.80 -17.28 -8.62
C VAL A 448 -27.82 -16.55 -9.53
N ARG A 449 -26.53 -16.61 -9.19
CA ARG A 449 -25.42 -16.17 -10.04
C ARG A 449 -24.49 -17.32 -10.33
N VAL A 450 -24.13 -17.52 -11.60
CA VAL A 450 -23.18 -18.53 -12.03
C VAL A 450 -22.03 -17.85 -12.75
N ASN A 451 -20.86 -17.84 -12.12
CA ASN A 451 -19.63 -17.29 -12.67
C ASN A 451 -18.85 -18.40 -13.38
N GLY A 452 -19.07 -18.52 -14.69
CA GLY A 452 -18.52 -19.54 -15.57
C GLY A 452 -19.61 -20.14 -16.47
N TRP A 453 -19.32 -21.28 -17.10
CA TRP A 453 -20.26 -21.92 -18.02
C TRP A 453 -21.41 -22.60 -17.28
N ILE A 454 -22.65 -22.22 -17.64
CA ILE A 454 -23.86 -22.67 -16.92
C ILE A 454 -24.12 -24.18 -16.96
N HIS A 455 -23.75 -24.87 -18.05
CA HIS A 455 -23.96 -26.32 -18.17
C HIS A 455 -23.21 -27.16 -17.11
N ARG A 456 -22.30 -26.53 -16.37
CA ARG A 456 -21.54 -27.14 -15.27
C ARG A 456 -22.27 -27.06 -13.93
N VAL A 457 -23.33 -26.26 -13.84
CA VAL A 457 -24.17 -26.18 -12.64
C VAL A 457 -25.24 -27.27 -12.71
N GLY A 458 -25.43 -27.98 -11.59
CA GLY A 458 -26.44 -29.03 -11.49
C GLY A 458 -27.87 -28.51 -11.44
N GLN A 459 -28.79 -29.38 -11.01
CA GLN A 459 -30.21 -29.03 -10.90
C GLN A 459 -30.43 -27.95 -9.84
N LEU A 460 -31.27 -26.99 -10.18
CA LEU A 460 -31.74 -25.91 -9.31
C LEU A 460 -33.27 -25.87 -9.32
N PRO A 461 -33.91 -25.27 -8.30
CA PRO A 461 -35.35 -25.04 -8.31
C PRO A 461 -35.68 -23.86 -9.24
N TRP A 462 -35.51 -24.06 -10.56
CA TRP A 462 -35.63 -23.02 -11.59
C TRP A 462 -36.96 -22.25 -11.53
N ALA A 463 -38.06 -22.96 -11.30
CA ALA A 463 -39.41 -22.40 -11.43
C ALA A 463 -39.71 -21.23 -10.47
N GLN A 464 -39.02 -21.15 -9.34
CA GLN A 464 -39.22 -20.13 -8.30
C GLN A 464 -38.19 -18.98 -8.35
N LEU A 465 -37.26 -19.01 -9.31
CA LEU A 465 -36.23 -17.97 -9.43
C LEU A 465 -36.81 -16.67 -10.00
N THR A 466 -36.46 -15.55 -9.38
CA THR A 466 -36.86 -14.20 -9.79
C THR A 466 -35.69 -13.38 -10.32
N SER A 467 -34.45 -13.74 -9.98
CA SER A 467 -33.24 -13.14 -10.54
C SER A 467 -32.22 -14.21 -10.93
N PHE A 468 -31.67 -14.09 -12.13
CA PHE A 468 -30.69 -15.05 -12.64
C PHE A 468 -29.58 -14.35 -13.42
N HIS A 469 -28.33 -14.67 -13.09
CA HIS A 469 -27.13 -14.23 -13.79
C HIS A 469 -26.30 -15.41 -14.27
N ALA A 470 -26.13 -15.55 -15.58
CA ALA A 470 -25.18 -16.48 -16.18
C ALA A 470 -23.99 -15.72 -16.78
N SER A 471 -22.80 -15.91 -16.23
CA SER A 471 -21.61 -15.26 -16.77
C SER A 471 -21.17 -15.82 -18.10
N GLU A 472 -21.49 -17.09 -18.44
CA GLU A 472 -21.28 -17.68 -19.77
C GLU A 472 -22.36 -18.73 -20.09
N CYS A 473 -23.10 -18.56 -21.18
CA CYS A 473 -24.07 -19.54 -21.69
C CYS A 473 -24.22 -19.48 -23.22
N SER A 474 -24.74 -20.55 -23.84
CA SER A 474 -25.13 -20.50 -25.25
C SER A 474 -26.53 -19.91 -25.45
N VAL A 475 -26.85 -19.49 -26.68
CA VAL A 475 -28.21 -19.04 -27.05
C VAL A 475 -29.25 -20.12 -26.75
N GLN A 476 -28.93 -21.40 -27.01
CA GLN A 476 -29.85 -22.49 -26.73
C GLN A 476 -30.12 -22.62 -25.22
N GLN A 477 -29.04 -22.56 -24.45
CA GLN A 477 -29.11 -22.68 -23.00
C GLN A 477 -29.91 -21.53 -22.39
N SER A 478 -29.72 -20.30 -22.85
CA SER A 478 -30.49 -19.16 -22.34
C SER A 478 -31.99 -19.33 -22.56
N LEU A 479 -32.43 -19.82 -23.73
CA LEU A 479 -33.84 -20.10 -24.00
C LEU A 479 -34.40 -21.23 -23.12
N ILE A 480 -33.64 -22.32 -22.94
CA ILE A 480 -34.05 -23.43 -22.05
C ILE A 480 -34.20 -22.94 -20.61
N LEU A 481 -33.26 -22.12 -20.14
CA LEU A 481 -33.29 -21.54 -18.80
C LEU A 481 -34.49 -20.62 -18.61
N LEU A 482 -34.71 -19.70 -19.56
CA LEU A 482 -35.86 -18.79 -19.53
C LEU A 482 -37.18 -19.57 -19.52
N GLN A 483 -37.28 -20.68 -20.27
CA GLN A 483 -38.46 -21.54 -20.24
C GLN A 483 -38.65 -22.23 -18.88
N ALA A 484 -37.57 -22.55 -18.18
CA ALA A 484 -37.60 -23.15 -16.86
C ALA A 484 -37.89 -22.16 -15.71
N MET A 485 -37.83 -20.85 -15.97
CA MET A 485 -38.00 -19.77 -14.99
C MET A 485 -39.20 -18.86 -15.35
N PRO A 486 -40.46 -19.33 -15.24
CA PRO A 486 -41.63 -18.56 -15.65
C PRO A 486 -41.87 -17.29 -14.82
N ASP A 487 -41.36 -17.25 -13.58
CA ASP A 487 -41.52 -16.12 -12.65
C ASP A 487 -40.31 -15.17 -12.62
N ILE A 488 -39.41 -15.26 -13.61
CA ILE A 488 -38.22 -14.43 -13.71
C ILE A 488 -38.56 -12.94 -13.84
N VAL A 489 -37.91 -12.10 -13.05
CA VAL A 489 -38.05 -10.64 -13.05
C VAL A 489 -36.80 -9.96 -13.63
N SER A 490 -35.62 -10.50 -13.34
CA SER A 490 -34.34 -10.00 -13.83
C SER A 490 -33.48 -11.13 -14.40
N PHE A 491 -33.06 -10.99 -15.66
CA PHE A 491 -32.20 -11.95 -16.34
C PHE A 491 -30.98 -11.23 -16.91
N THR A 492 -29.80 -11.70 -16.52
CA THR A 492 -28.52 -11.25 -17.07
C THR A 492 -27.75 -12.43 -17.64
N ALA A 493 -27.25 -12.32 -18.86
CA ALA A 493 -26.46 -13.38 -19.45
C ALA A 493 -25.37 -12.86 -20.38
N THR A 494 -24.19 -13.45 -20.29
CA THR A 494 -23.24 -13.44 -21.41
C THR A 494 -23.55 -14.63 -22.32
N VAL A 495 -23.84 -14.34 -23.58
CA VAL A 495 -24.35 -15.29 -24.55
C VAL A 495 -23.35 -15.50 -25.68
N HIS A 496 -23.11 -16.77 -26.01
CA HIS A 496 -22.27 -17.22 -27.12
C HIS A 496 -23.13 -17.89 -28.19
N ASP A 497 -22.85 -17.62 -29.46
CA ASP A 497 -23.38 -18.40 -30.59
C ASP A 497 -22.37 -19.49 -30.94
N LEU A 498 -22.68 -20.74 -30.59
CA LEU A 498 -21.80 -21.89 -30.84
C LEU A 498 -22.14 -22.51 -32.20
N PRO A 499 -21.17 -22.70 -33.12
CA PRO A 499 -21.42 -23.18 -34.49
C PRO A 499 -22.17 -24.52 -34.61
N ALA A 500 -22.06 -25.37 -33.59
CA ALA A 500 -22.75 -26.66 -33.53
C ALA A 500 -24.26 -26.52 -33.32
N GLU A 501 -24.71 -25.44 -32.66
CA GLU A 501 -26.12 -25.22 -32.33
C GLU A 501 -26.89 -24.58 -33.50
N SER A 502 -26.21 -23.87 -34.40
CA SER A 502 -26.85 -23.10 -35.48
C SER A 502 -27.68 -23.96 -36.46
N ARG A 503 -27.46 -25.28 -36.51
CA ARG A 503 -28.15 -26.27 -37.37
C ARG A 503 -29.46 -26.84 -36.80
N LEU A 504 -29.76 -26.62 -35.52
CA LEU A 504 -30.88 -27.28 -34.82
C LEU A 504 -32.16 -26.44 -34.72
N TYR A 505 -32.15 -25.19 -35.19
CA TYR A 505 -33.28 -24.28 -35.07
C TYR A 505 -34.16 -24.31 -36.32
N SER A 506 -35.39 -24.81 -36.17
CA SER A 506 -36.47 -24.53 -37.11
C SER A 506 -37.21 -23.26 -36.65
N ALA A 507 -37.40 -22.31 -37.56
CA ALA A 507 -37.93 -20.96 -37.29
C ALA A 507 -39.45 -20.91 -36.97
N SER A 508 -40.02 -21.96 -36.38
CA SER A 508 -41.48 -22.14 -36.29
C SER A 508 -42.06 -22.23 -34.86
N SER A 509 -41.25 -22.09 -33.82
CA SER A 509 -41.78 -22.08 -32.44
C SER A 509 -42.35 -20.70 -32.08
N PRO A 510 -43.49 -20.63 -31.37
CA PRO A 510 -44.00 -19.35 -30.87
C PRO A 510 -43.00 -18.70 -29.90
N PRO A 511 -42.93 -17.36 -29.84
CA PRO A 511 -42.08 -16.67 -28.88
C PRO A 511 -42.41 -17.06 -27.44
N LEU A 512 -41.38 -17.30 -26.64
CA LEU A 512 -41.49 -17.58 -25.22
C LEU A 512 -41.93 -16.31 -24.48
N ARG A 513 -43.15 -16.35 -23.94
CA ARG A 513 -43.74 -15.22 -23.21
C ARG A 513 -43.34 -15.23 -21.74
N LEU A 514 -42.66 -14.18 -21.30
CA LEU A 514 -42.23 -13.99 -19.91
C LEU A 514 -42.91 -12.75 -19.32
N ALA A 515 -44.06 -12.98 -18.68
CA ALA A 515 -44.96 -11.91 -18.27
C ALA A 515 -44.48 -11.08 -17.06
N LYS A 516 -43.44 -11.52 -16.36
CA LYS A 516 -42.90 -10.84 -15.17
C LYS A 516 -41.49 -10.27 -15.38
N LEU A 517 -40.87 -10.51 -16.55
CA LEU A 517 -39.51 -10.07 -16.80
C LEU A 517 -39.49 -8.56 -17.02
N GLU A 518 -38.94 -7.83 -16.05
CA GLU A 518 -38.81 -6.37 -16.09
C GLU A 518 -37.41 -5.93 -16.55
N HIS A 519 -36.39 -6.74 -16.28
CA HIS A 519 -34.99 -6.40 -16.52
C HIS A 519 -34.26 -7.46 -17.37
N LEU A 520 -33.74 -7.07 -18.52
CA LEU A 520 -32.95 -7.91 -19.41
C LEU A 520 -31.59 -7.27 -19.70
N ASP A 521 -30.48 -7.90 -19.30
CA ASP A 521 -29.10 -7.48 -19.62
C ASP A 521 -28.38 -8.62 -20.37
N LEU A 522 -28.02 -8.38 -21.64
CA LEU A 522 -27.38 -9.37 -22.50
C LEU A 522 -26.01 -8.89 -22.97
N ARG A 523 -25.01 -9.74 -22.81
CA ARG A 523 -23.63 -9.50 -23.26
C ARG A 523 -23.25 -10.50 -24.35
N ALA A 524 -22.80 -10.00 -25.49
CA ALA A 524 -22.44 -10.79 -26.65
C ALA A 524 -20.95 -11.17 -26.61
N MET A 525 -20.65 -12.47 -26.63
CA MET A 525 -19.29 -12.99 -26.82
C MET A 525 -19.17 -13.70 -28.16
N ASN A 526 -18.12 -13.35 -28.91
CA ASN A 526 -17.66 -13.91 -30.18
C ASN A 526 -18.33 -13.50 -31.51
N SER A 527 -17.46 -13.60 -32.53
CA SER A 527 -17.45 -13.19 -33.93
C SER A 527 -18.51 -13.83 -34.83
N GLY A 528 -19.79 -13.73 -34.49
CA GLY A 528 -20.88 -14.00 -35.42
C GLY A 528 -22.02 -13.05 -35.13
N PRO A 529 -22.95 -12.78 -36.06
CA PRO A 529 -24.15 -12.06 -35.67
C PRO A 529 -24.79 -12.89 -34.56
N ILE A 530 -24.97 -12.35 -33.34
CA ILE A 530 -26.02 -12.87 -32.46
C ILE A 530 -27.24 -12.81 -33.34
N GLN A 531 -27.66 -13.97 -33.82
CA GLN A 531 -28.68 -13.96 -34.82
C GLN A 531 -29.95 -13.35 -34.22
N PRO A 532 -30.84 -12.79 -35.05
CA PRO A 532 -32.23 -12.46 -34.72
C PRO A 532 -32.98 -13.42 -33.79
N ARG A 533 -32.46 -14.64 -33.61
CA ARG A 533 -33.06 -15.80 -32.96
C ARG A 533 -33.39 -15.56 -31.49
N LEU A 534 -32.48 -15.05 -30.66
CA LEU A 534 -32.79 -14.87 -29.23
C LEU A 534 -33.91 -13.85 -29.08
N PHE A 535 -33.73 -12.65 -29.65
CA PHE A 535 -34.73 -11.60 -29.59
C PHE A 535 -36.04 -12.02 -30.26
N GLY A 536 -36.02 -12.71 -31.39
CA GLY A 536 -37.21 -13.20 -32.09
C GLY A 536 -37.99 -14.28 -31.35
N SER A 537 -37.34 -14.99 -30.42
CA SER A 537 -37.95 -16.08 -29.64
C SER A 537 -38.53 -15.63 -28.31
N LEU A 538 -38.62 -14.32 -28.03
CA LEU A 538 -39.07 -13.79 -26.74
C LEU A 538 -40.29 -12.87 -26.89
N ASP A 539 -41.18 -12.87 -25.91
CA ASP A 539 -42.30 -11.93 -25.76
C ASP A 539 -42.32 -11.43 -24.31
N LEU A 540 -41.96 -10.17 -24.08
CA LEU A 540 -41.60 -9.65 -22.75
C LEU A 540 -42.50 -8.48 -22.34
N PRO A 541 -43.82 -8.68 -22.16
CA PRO A 541 -44.82 -7.61 -22.05
C PRO A 541 -44.65 -6.66 -20.85
N SER A 542 -43.76 -6.95 -19.90
CA SER A 542 -43.48 -6.12 -18.72
C SER A 542 -42.06 -5.56 -18.70
N LEU A 543 -41.35 -5.62 -19.82
CA LEU A 543 -39.97 -5.16 -19.92
C LEU A 543 -39.86 -3.65 -19.70
N LYS A 544 -39.10 -3.24 -18.68
CA LYS A 544 -38.83 -1.83 -18.35
C LYS A 544 -37.40 -1.43 -18.68
N THR A 545 -36.45 -2.34 -18.50
CA THR A 545 -35.02 -2.06 -18.73
C THR A 545 -34.40 -3.09 -19.66
N LEU A 546 -33.74 -2.60 -20.71
CA LEU A 546 -33.01 -3.42 -21.67
C LEU A 546 -31.57 -2.93 -21.78
N ALA A 547 -30.61 -3.78 -21.45
CA ALA A 547 -29.19 -3.53 -21.66
C ALA A 547 -28.63 -4.57 -22.64
N PHE A 548 -27.86 -4.10 -23.62
CA PHE A 548 -27.20 -4.94 -24.61
C PHE A 548 -25.76 -4.49 -24.83
N ARG A 549 -24.80 -5.42 -24.68
CA ARG A 549 -23.37 -5.13 -24.78
C ARG A 549 -22.67 -6.05 -25.79
N GLU A 550 -21.87 -5.49 -26.69
CA GLU A 550 -21.13 -6.22 -27.73
C GLU A 550 -19.60 -6.16 -27.49
N ARG A 551 -18.93 -7.32 -27.49
CA ARG A 551 -17.50 -7.40 -27.13
C ARG A 551 -16.51 -7.56 -28.31
N TYR A 552 -16.88 -8.16 -29.46
CA TYR A 552 -15.93 -8.49 -30.55
C TYR A 552 -16.42 -8.12 -31.98
N TRP A 553 -15.48 -7.96 -32.94
CA TRP A 553 -15.58 -7.14 -34.16
C TRP A 553 -15.80 -7.83 -35.52
N ALA A 554 -15.94 -9.16 -35.60
CA ALA A 554 -15.66 -9.83 -36.87
C ALA A 554 -16.75 -9.71 -37.97
N PHE A 555 -17.99 -9.30 -37.66
CA PHE A 555 -19.09 -9.28 -38.64
C PHE A 555 -20.06 -8.11 -38.44
N LEU A 556 -20.74 -7.69 -39.52
CA LEU A 556 -21.86 -6.74 -39.48
C LEU A 556 -22.96 -7.33 -38.58
N SER A 557 -23.22 -6.68 -37.45
CA SER A 557 -24.15 -7.16 -36.45
C SER A 557 -25.59 -6.79 -36.86
N ALA A 558 -26.42 -7.79 -37.20
CA ALA A 558 -27.78 -7.61 -37.72
C ALA A 558 -28.87 -7.71 -36.63
N TRP A 559 -28.58 -7.24 -35.41
CA TRP A 559 -29.50 -7.37 -34.27
C TRP A 559 -30.60 -6.30 -34.28
N THR A 560 -30.37 -5.13 -34.89
CA THR A 560 -31.26 -3.96 -34.82
C THR A 560 -32.71 -4.30 -35.22
N PRO A 561 -32.99 -4.94 -36.37
CA PRO A 561 -34.37 -5.28 -36.75
C PRO A 561 -35.07 -6.22 -35.76
N SER A 562 -34.30 -7.13 -35.17
CA SER A 562 -34.82 -8.18 -34.27
C SER A 562 -35.11 -7.65 -32.88
N MET A 563 -34.28 -6.72 -32.41
CA MET A 563 -34.51 -6.02 -31.16
C MET A 563 -35.67 -5.03 -31.28
N ILE A 564 -35.80 -4.32 -32.41
CA ILE A 564 -37.00 -3.51 -32.71
C ILE A 564 -38.25 -4.40 -32.70
N ALA A 565 -38.21 -5.56 -33.39
CA ALA A 565 -39.32 -6.49 -33.38
C ALA A 565 -39.64 -7.00 -31.96
N LEU A 566 -38.63 -7.21 -31.10
CA LEU A 566 -38.85 -7.57 -29.70
C LEU A 566 -39.56 -6.45 -28.94
N ILE A 567 -39.07 -5.21 -29.04
CA ILE A 567 -39.65 -4.04 -28.37
C ILE A 567 -41.11 -3.85 -28.82
N GLN A 568 -41.37 -3.93 -30.12
CA GLN A 568 -42.72 -3.80 -30.68
C GLN A 568 -43.68 -4.90 -30.18
N ARG A 569 -43.20 -6.13 -29.97
CA ARG A 569 -44.01 -7.23 -29.41
C ARG A 569 -44.20 -7.12 -27.89
N SER A 570 -43.21 -6.57 -27.18
CA SER A 570 -43.05 -6.67 -25.72
C SER A 570 -43.58 -5.46 -24.93
N SER A 571 -44.46 -4.65 -25.53
CA SER A 571 -44.95 -3.35 -25.03
C SER A 571 -43.96 -2.18 -25.21
N TYR A 572 -44.53 -1.00 -25.43
CA TYR A 572 -43.82 0.29 -25.56
C TYR A 572 -43.46 0.92 -24.19
N ASP A 573 -43.43 0.13 -23.12
CA ASP A 573 -43.21 0.57 -21.73
C ASP A 573 -41.74 0.62 -21.31
N LEU A 574 -40.81 0.39 -22.25
CA LEU A 574 -39.39 0.46 -21.98
C LEU A 574 -38.99 1.88 -21.53
N THR A 575 -38.49 2.00 -20.29
CA THR A 575 -38.06 3.27 -19.69
C THR A 575 -36.54 3.44 -19.67
N TYR A 576 -35.78 2.34 -19.67
CA TYR A 576 -34.31 2.35 -19.68
C TYR A 576 -33.76 1.51 -20.84
N LEU A 577 -32.86 2.09 -21.61
CA LEU A 577 -32.16 1.43 -22.70
C LEU A 577 -30.66 1.71 -22.61
N GLU A 578 -29.86 0.66 -22.56
CA GLU A 578 -28.40 0.75 -22.61
C GLU A 578 -27.84 -0.07 -23.77
N LEU A 579 -27.03 0.58 -24.59
CA LEU A 579 -26.33 -0.02 -25.72
C LEU A 579 -24.84 0.22 -25.56
N THR A 580 -24.08 -0.84 -25.29
CA THR A 580 -22.61 -0.80 -25.37
C THR A 580 -22.19 -1.56 -26.60
N LEU A 581 -21.64 -0.90 -27.59
CA LEU A 581 -21.43 -1.52 -28.89
C LEU A 581 -19.99 -1.31 -29.37
N GLY A 582 -19.45 -2.25 -30.15
CA GLY A 582 -18.06 -2.20 -30.60
C GLY A 582 -17.97 -2.19 -32.12
N THR A 583 -17.65 -1.06 -32.77
CA THR A 583 -17.59 -1.05 -34.26
C THR A 583 -16.54 -0.12 -34.87
N MET A 584 -15.94 -0.56 -35.98
CA MET A 584 -15.35 0.33 -37.00
C MET A 584 -16.08 0.34 -38.36
N TYR A 585 -17.06 -0.57 -38.62
CA TYR A 585 -17.64 -0.74 -39.97
C TYR A 585 -19.18 -0.81 -40.06
N SER A 586 -19.90 -0.94 -38.94
CA SER A 586 -21.38 -0.94 -38.96
C SER A 586 -21.90 0.49 -39.14
N GLN A 587 -22.66 0.73 -40.21
CA GLN A 587 -23.45 1.95 -40.39
C GLN A 587 -24.83 1.87 -39.71
N GLU A 588 -25.13 0.77 -38.99
CA GLU A 588 -26.41 0.64 -38.28
C GLU A 588 -26.43 1.65 -37.13
N SER A 589 -27.32 2.63 -37.24
CA SER A 589 -27.53 3.62 -36.20
C SER A 589 -28.68 3.18 -35.31
N ALA A 590 -28.54 3.43 -34.01
CA ALA A 590 -29.53 3.07 -33.00
C ALA A 590 -30.78 3.96 -33.05
N ASP A 591 -30.87 4.91 -34.00
CA ASP A 591 -31.95 5.89 -34.09
C ASP A 591 -33.31 5.23 -34.35
N ASP A 592 -33.38 4.23 -35.22
CA ASP A 592 -34.62 3.45 -35.44
C ASP A 592 -35.09 2.73 -34.17
N LEU A 593 -34.16 2.31 -33.32
CA LEU A 593 -34.49 1.65 -32.07
C LEU A 593 -34.98 2.64 -31.01
N VAL A 594 -34.37 3.81 -30.91
CA VAL A 594 -34.85 4.88 -30.05
C VAL A 594 -36.25 5.35 -30.49
N ARG A 595 -36.52 5.40 -31.81
CA ARG A 595 -37.87 5.67 -32.35
C ARG A 595 -38.90 4.62 -31.93
N ALA A 596 -38.49 3.37 -31.76
CA ALA A 596 -39.37 2.30 -31.28
C ALA A 596 -39.71 2.40 -29.78
N CYS A 597 -39.08 3.32 -29.03
CA CYS A 597 -39.22 3.44 -27.57
C CYS A 597 -39.81 4.80 -27.13
N PRO A 598 -41.13 5.04 -27.30
CA PRO A 598 -41.73 6.34 -27.00
C PRO A 598 -41.79 6.69 -25.51
N ARG A 599 -41.70 5.71 -24.60
CA ARG A 599 -41.70 5.93 -23.13
C ARG A 599 -40.30 5.96 -22.51
N LEU A 600 -39.26 5.98 -23.33
CA LEU A 600 -37.88 5.97 -22.86
C LEU A 600 -37.57 7.21 -22.01
N GLU A 601 -37.08 6.98 -20.79
CA GLU A 601 -36.71 8.01 -19.80
C GLU A 601 -35.19 8.12 -19.65
N HIS A 602 -34.46 7.01 -19.79
CA HIS A 602 -33.00 6.97 -19.68
C HIS A 602 -32.39 6.20 -20.85
N LEU A 603 -31.48 6.87 -21.57
CA LEU A 603 -30.72 6.29 -22.68
C LEU A 603 -29.22 6.30 -22.33
N VAL A 604 -28.57 5.15 -22.45
CA VAL A 604 -27.12 5.01 -22.31
C VAL A 604 -26.54 4.49 -23.62
N LEU A 605 -25.61 5.25 -24.20
CA LEU A 605 -24.89 4.92 -25.42
C LEU A 605 -23.39 4.85 -25.11
N ALA A 606 -22.90 3.65 -24.90
CA ALA A 606 -21.51 3.39 -24.56
C ALA A 606 -20.75 2.76 -25.72
N HIS A 607 -19.44 2.94 -25.74
CA HIS A 607 -18.54 2.24 -26.65
C HIS A 607 -17.67 1.26 -25.86
N ASN A 608 -17.15 0.22 -26.52
CA ASN A 608 -16.18 -0.67 -25.88
C ASN A 608 -14.79 0.01 -25.81
N PRO A 609 -14.24 0.26 -24.59
CA PRO A 609 -12.97 0.97 -24.41
C PRO A 609 -11.75 0.24 -24.99
N ASP A 610 -11.84 -1.08 -25.20
CA ASP A 610 -10.75 -1.88 -25.78
C ASP A 610 -10.41 -1.46 -27.23
N HIS A 611 -11.23 -0.61 -27.88
CA HIS A 611 -11.17 -0.38 -29.32
C HIS A 611 -11.37 1.09 -29.74
N ASN A 612 -10.61 1.52 -30.76
CA ASN A 612 -10.67 2.87 -31.37
C ASN A 612 -11.89 3.02 -32.31
N ALA A 613 -13.09 2.79 -31.77
CA ALA A 613 -14.34 2.79 -32.51
C ALA A 613 -14.74 4.21 -32.97
N SER A 614 -15.24 4.31 -34.21
CA SER A 614 -15.97 5.49 -34.70
C SER A 614 -17.47 5.19 -34.62
N TRP A 615 -18.18 5.87 -33.73
CA TRP A 615 -19.62 5.69 -33.58
C TRP A 615 -20.42 6.80 -34.26
N GLY A 616 -21.41 6.43 -35.05
CA GLY A 616 -22.35 7.37 -35.68
C GLY A 616 -23.47 7.80 -34.75
N TYR A 617 -23.16 8.54 -33.66
CA TYR A 617 -24.19 9.08 -32.77
C TYR A 617 -25.03 10.16 -33.46
N THR A 618 -24.54 10.75 -34.54
CA THR A 618 -25.14 11.88 -35.24
C THR A 618 -26.61 11.65 -35.57
N LYS A 619 -26.97 10.51 -36.17
CA LYS A 619 -28.37 10.19 -36.50
C LYS A 619 -29.26 10.06 -35.27
N VAL A 620 -28.71 9.57 -34.14
CA VAL A 620 -29.45 9.50 -32.87
C VAL A 620 -29.67 10.91 -32.32
N MET A 621 -28.65 11.78 -32.36
CA MET A 621 -28.77 13.18 -31.93
C MET A 621 -29.75 13.96 -32.81
N GLU A 622 -29.68 13.79 -34.13
CA GLU A 622 -30.63 14.36 -35.09
C GLU A 622 -32.07 13.88 -34.81
N ALA A 623 -32.26 12.58 -34.57
CA ALA A 623 -33.56 12.02 -34.24
C ALA A 623 -34.12 12.56 -32.91
N LEU A 624 -33.27 12.76 -31.91
CA LEU A 624 -33.66 13.28 -30.60
C LEU A 624 -33.86 14.80 -30.58
N THR A 625 -33.34 15.54 -31.56
CA THR A 625 -33.42 17.00 -31.63
C THR A 625 -34.85 17.46 -31.91
N VAL A 626 -35.36 18.39 -31.11
CA VAL A 626 -36.73 18.92 -31.26
C VAL A 626 -36.73 20.02 -32.32
N LEU A 627 -37.38 19.77 -33.46
CA LEU A 627 -37.48 20.75 -34.55
C LEU A 627 -38.57 21.83 -34.29
N PRO A 628 -38.40 23.07 -34.79
CA PRO A 628 -39.31 24.20 -34.51
C PRO A 628 -40.71 24.08 -35.13
N SER A 629 -40.90 23.21 -36.12
CA SER A 629 -42.06 23.21 -37.00
C SER A 629 -42.96 22.00 -36.77
N GLY A 630 -44.13 22.20 -36.16
CA GLY A 630 -45.36 21.40 -36.32
C GLY A 630 -45.27 19.86 -36.34
N ALA A 631 -44.17 19.26 -35.88
CA ALA A 631 -43.90 17.84 -36.02
C ALA A 631 -44.85 17.09 -35.09
N THR A 632 -45.65 16.21 -35.66
CA THR A 632 -46.68 15.44 -34.94
C THR A 632 -46.12 14.26 -34.16
N SER A 633 -44.81 13.97 -34.27
CA SER A 633 -44.16 12.83 -33.60
C SER A 633 -42.76 13.21 -33.11
N TYR A 634 -42.58 13.25 -31.80
CA TYR A 634 -41.28 13.40 -31.15
C TYR A 634 -40.67 12.03 -30.84
N VAL A 635 -39.37 11.88 -31.03
CA VAL A 635 -38.64 10.65 -30.68
C VAL A 635 -38.32 10.67 -29.19
N ALA A 636 -38.61 9.60 -28.46
CA ALA A 636 -38.38 9.49 -27.01
C ALA A 636 -38.77 10.79 -26.23
N PRO A 637 -40.05 11.21 -26.29
CA PRO A 637 -40.50 12.45 -25.65
C PRO A 637 -40.31 12.45 -24.13
N ARG A 638 -40.20 11.27 -23.49
CA ARG A 638 -39.99 11.12 -22.03
C ARG A 638 -38.55 11.19 -21.58
N LEU A 639 -37.59 11.29 -22.50
CA LEU A 639 -36.18 11.17 -22.17
C LEU A 639 -35.75 12.31 -21.24
N ARG A 640 -35.23 11.93 -20.07
CA ARG A 640 -34.75 12.82 -19.00
C ARG A 640 -33.26 12.63 -18.72
N ALA A 641 -32.75 11.42 -18.92
CA ALA A 641 -31.36 11.07 -18.69
C ALA A 641 -30.70 10.57 -19.97
N LEU A 642 -29.54 11.14 -20.32
CA LEU A 642 -28.74 10.68 -21.44
C LEU A 642 -27.27 10.54 -21.03
N GLU A 643 -26.73 9.34 -21.18
CA GLU A 643 -25.31 9.06 -21.00
C GLU A 643 -24.69 8.65 -22.32
N VAL A 644 -23.57 9.26 -22.69
CA VAL A 644 -22.89 8.96 -23.95
C VAL A 644 -21.38 8.87 -23.73
N ASP A 645 -20.74 7.85 -24.30
CA ASP A 645 -19.29 7.78 -24.38
C ASP A 645 -18.81 8.55 -25.61
N TYR A 646 -17.84 9.45 -25.41
CA TYR A 646 -17.16 10.14 -26.50
C TYR A 646 -16.42 9.14 -27.40
N ALA A 647 -16.63 9.25 -28.71
CA ALA A 647 -16.01 8.38 -29.72
C ALA A 647 -15.44 9.21 -30.89
N ARG A 648 -14.60 8.60 -31.72
CA ARG A 648 -14.01 9.29 -32.88
C ARG A 648 -15.11 9.71 -33.87
N GLY A 649 -15.16 10.99 -34.21
CA GLY A 649 -16.20 11.55 -35.10
C GLY A 649 -17.45 12.05 -34.38
N PHE A 650 -17.46 12.08 -33.03
CA PHE A 650 -18.52 12.66 -32.22
C PHE A 650 -18.75 14.14 -32.58
N GLN A 651 -19.97 14.47 -33.01
CA GLN A 651 -20.35 15.84 -33.38
C GLN A 651 -20.85 16.60 -32.15
N LEU A 652 -19.93 17.25 -31.44
CA LEU A 652 -20.23 17.93 -30.18
C LEU A 652 -21.26 19.05 -30.32
N HIS A 653 -21.21 19.84 -31.40
CA HIS A 653 -22.21 20.87 -31.64
C HIS A 653 -23.60 20.28 -31.85
N ALA A 654 -23.74 19.18 -32.60
CA ALA A 654 -25.02 18.49 -32.77
C ALA A 654 -25.55 17.93 -31.44
N PHE A 655 -24.67 17.45 -30.56
CA PHE A 655 -25.02 17.02 -29.21
C PHE A 655 -25.53 18.19 -28.36
N ALA A 656 -24.83 19.33 -28.36
CA ALA A 656 -25.25 20.53 -27.65
C ALA A 656 -26.57 21.11 -28.20
N ASP A 657 -26.74 21.13 -29.53
CA ASP A 657 -27.98 21.59 -30.19
C ASP A 657 -29.17 20.71 -29.81
N MET A 658 -28.98 19.39 -29.74
CA MET A 658 -30.00 18.45 -29.29
C MET A 658 -30.41 18.74 -27.83
N ILE A 659 -29.44 18.89 -26.92
CA ILE A 659 -29.69 19.21 -25.51
C ILE A 659 -30.42 20.54 -25.37
N GLU A 660 -29.93 21.58 -26.04
CA GLU A 660 -30.55 22.92 -26.02
C GLU A 660 -32.00 22.86 -26.51
N SER A 661 -32.27 22.11 -27.58
CA SER A 661 -33.62 21.99 -28.14
C SER A 661 -34.61 21.41 -27.12
N ARG A 662 -34.17 20.45 -26.30
CA ARG A 662 -34.98 19.79 -25.26
C ARG A 662 -35.01 20.59 -23.96
N TRP A 663 -33.94 21.29 -23.62
CA TRP A 663 -33.89 22.15 -22.45
C TRP A 663 -34.87 23.33 -22.57
N LYS A 664 -34.82 24.03 -23.73
CA LYS A 664 -35.64 25.21 -23.99
C LYS A 664 -37.12 24.90 -24.27
N ARG A 665 -37.41 23.74 -24.86
CA ARG A 665 -38.79 23.38 -25.27
C ARG A 665 -39.43 22.30 -24.41
N GLY A 666 -38.65 21.62 -23.59
CA GLY A 666 -39.16 20.66 -22.64
C GLY A 666 -39.73 21.35 -21.40
N SER A 667 -40.71 20.72 -20.78
CA SER A 667 -41.22 21.10 -19.45
C SER A 667 -40.99 19.96 -18.45
N GLU A 668 -41.00 20.31 -17.16
CA GLU A 668 -41.05 19.37 -16.03
C GLU A 668 -42.41 18.63 -15.97
N THR A 669 -43.47 19.27 -16.45
CA THR A 669 -44.83 18.71 -16.48
C THR A 669 -45.28 18.39 -17.90
N TYR A 670 -45.92 17.23 -18.07
CA TYR A 670 -46.44 16.77 -19.36
C TYR A 670 -47.59 17.64 -19.91
N GLU A 671 -48.16 18.49 -19.06
CA GLU A 671 -49.27 19.38 -19.40
C GLU A 671 -48.81 20.63 -20.15
N GLU A 672 -47.55 21.05 -19.98
CA GLU A 672 -46.98 22.26 -20.57
C GLU A 672 -46.17 22.02 -21.85
N SER A 673 -45.61 20.82 -22.02
CA SER A 673 -44.89 20.44 -23.24
C SER A 673 -45.02 18.94 -23.53
N PRO A 674 -45.15 18.55 -24.81
CA PRO A 674 -45.15 17.14 -25.21
C PRO A 674 -43.78 16.46 -25.06
N VAL A 675 -42.72 17.21 -24.75
CA VAL A 675 -41.34 16.73 -24.55
C VAL A 675 -40.89 17.05 -23.13
N ALA A 676 -40.28 16.08 -22.46
CA ALA A 676 -39.69 16.26 -21.14
C ALA A 676 -38.41 17.10 -21.23
N ARG A 677 -38.19 17.96 -20.23
CA ARG A 677 -36.90 18.62 -20.02
C ARG A 677 -35.87 17.57 -19.56
N MET A 678 -34.62 17.73 -20.00
CA MET A 678 -33.51 16.87 -19.57
C MET A 678 -33.15 17.16 -18.11
N ASP A 679 -32.97 16.12 -17.30
CA ASP A 679 -32.61 16.22 -15.89
C ASP A 679 -31.12 15.88 -15.68
N TYR A 680 -30.59 14.91 -16.44
CA TYR A 680 -29.24 14.37 -16.28
C TYR A 680 -28.55 14.13 -17.62
N ILE A 681 -27.32 14.65 -17.77
CA ILE A 681 -26.47 14.38 -18.92
C ILE A 681 -25.11 13.90 -18.42
N SER A 682 -24.64 12.76 -18.94
CA SER A 682 -23.25 12.34 -18.76
C SER A 682 -22.53 12.19 -20.11
N LEU A 683 -21.41 12.86 -20.26
CA LEU A 683 -20.47 12.64 -21.35
C LEU A 683 -19.19 12.00 -20.80
N ARG A 684 -18.96 10.74 -21.13
CA ARG A 684 -17.83 9.95 -20.62
C ARG A 684 -16.72 9.85 -21.66
N CYS A 685 -15.54 9.42 -21.24
CA CYS A 685 -14.41 9.11 -22.13
C CYS A 685 -13.88 10.28 -22.98
N VAL A 686 -14.02 11.53 -22.50
CA VAL A 686 -13.57 12.72 -23.24
C VAL A 686 -12.05 12.81 -23.21
N LEU A 687 -11.41 12.86 -24.39
CA LEU A 687 -9.94 12.83 -24.49
C LEU A 687 -9.27 14.17 -24.18
N HIS A 688 -9.76 15.28 -24.73
CA HIS A 688 -9.12 16.59 -24.61
C HIS A 688 -10.17 17.69 -24.44
N ALA A 689 -9.99 18.64 -23.52
CA ALA A 689 -10.95 19.73 -23.31
C ALA A 689 -10.89 20.83 -24.39
N ALA A 690 -9.77 20.97 -25.09
CA ALA A 690 -9.51 22.09 -26.01
C ALA A 690 -10.41 22.07 -27.27
N ASP A 691 -10.81 20.89 -27.76
CA ASP A 691 -11.73 20.76 -28.91
C ASP A 691 -13.20 21.09 -28.54
N PHE A 692 -13.46 21.37 -27.25
CA PHE A 692 -14.82 21.40 -26.70
C PHE A 692 -15.22 22.78 -26.17
N GLU A 693 -14.34 23.79 -26.17
CA GLU A 693 -14.55 25.03 -25.42
C GLU A 693 -15.90 25.71 -25.68
N GLU A 694 -16.29 25.90 -26.94
CA GLU A 694 -17.52 26.62 -27.29
C GLU A 694 -18.80 25.86 -26.91
N ALA A 695 -18.89 24.57 -27.29
CA ALA A 695 -20.06 23.76 -26.98
C ALA A 695 -20.13 23.41 -25.48
N LEU A 696 -18.99 23.24 -24.82
CA LEU A 696 -18.91 23.03 -23.37
C LEU A 696 -19.37 24.28 -22.61
N ALA A 697 -19.00 25.48 -23.07
CA ALA A 697 -19.49 26.74 -22.49
C ALA A 697 -21.03 26.84 -22.59
N ARG A 698 -21.61 26.42 -23.72
CA ARG A 698 -23.07 26.33 -23.89
C ARG A 698 -23.71 25.34 -22.90
N LEU A 699 -23.14 24.15 -22.74
CA LEU A 699 -23.67 23.13 -21.81
C LEU A 699 -23.55 23.57 -20.35
N LYS A 700 -22.46 24.23 -19.97
CA LYS A 700 -22.28 24.81 -18.62
C LYS A 700 -23.28 25.92 -18.29
N ALA A 701 -23.78 26.64 -19.30
CA ALA A 701 -24.87 27.60 -19.08
C ALA A 701 -26.15 26.89 -18.61
N PHE A 702 -26.49 25.73 -19.18
CA PHE A 702 -27.63 24.93 -18.73
C PHE A 702 -27.40 24.28 -17.37
N GLU A 703 -26.16 23.90 -17.05
CA GLU A 703 -25.79 23.43 -15.71
C GLU A 703 -26.11 24.49 -14.63
N ALA A 704 -25.78 25.75 -14.90
CA ALA A 704 -26.12 26.86 -14.01
C ALA A 704 -27.63 27.10 -13.88
N GLU A 705 -28.42 26.68 -14.87
CA GLU A 705 -29.89 26.72 -14.85
C GLU A 705 -30.54 25.48 -14.18
N GLY A 706 -29.73 24.51 -13.72
CA GLY A 706 -30.19 23.34 -12.96
C GLY A 706 -30.02 21.99 -13.65
N LEU A 707 -29.40 21.92 -14.84
CA LEU A 707 -29.10 20.65 -15.50
C LEU A 707 -28.00 19.90 -14.73
N ASN A 708 -28.21 18.64 -14.36
CA ASN A 708 -27.14 17.82 -13.77
C ASN A 708 -26.21 17.32 -14.89
N LEU A 709 -25.09 18.01 -15.08
CA LEU A 709 -24.10 17.74 -16.12
C LEU A 709 -22.86 17.07 -15.52
N ASN A 710 -22.54 15.86 -15.99
CA ASN A 710 -21.33 15.13 -15.57
C ASN A 710 -20.43 14.84 -16.78
N ILE A 711 -19.26 15.46 -16.84
CA ILE A 711 -18.30 15.26 -17.93
C ILE A 711 -17.03 14.62 -17.39
N HIS A 712 -16.75 13.41 -17.85
CA HIS A 712 -15.61 12.63 -17.42
C HIS A 712 -14.49 12.67 -18.47
N PHE A 713 -13.41 13.38 -18.13
CA PHE A 713 -12.17 13.43 -18.91
C PHE A 713 -11.29 12.22 -18.58
N ILE A 714 -10.65 11.63 -19.59
CA ILE A 714 -9.66 10.56 -19.41
C ILE A 714 -8.28 11.13 -19.77
N ASP A 715 -7.27 10.90 -18.92
CA ASP A 715 -5.89 11.27 -19.21
C ASP A 715 -5.37 10.53 -20.44
N ALA A 716 -4.64 11.25 -21.30
CA ALA A 716 -4.13 10.75 -22.57
C ALA A 716 -3.22 9.51 -22.42
N ASP A 717 -2.64 9.31 -21.23
CA ASP A 717 -1.73 8.20 -20.90
C ASP A 717 -2.44 6.91 -20.48
N CYS A 718 -3.78 6.88 -20.41
CA CYS A 718 -4.57 5.70 -20.03
C CYS A 718 -5.08 4.87 -21.23
N ARG A 719 -4.41 4.92 -22.39
CA ARG A 719 -4.75 4.10 -23.58
C ARG A 719 -3.80 2.94 -23.81
#